data_AF-J4IAP3-F1
#
_entry.id   AF-J4IAP3-F1
#
_cell.length_a   1.000
_cell.length_b   1.000
_cell.length_c   1.000
_cell.angle_alpha   90.00
_cell.angle_beta   90.00
_cell.angle_gamma   90.00
#
_symmetry.space_group_name_H-M   'P 1'
#
loop_
_entity.id
_entity.type
_entity.pdbx_description
1 polymer ?
#
loop_
_entity_poly.entity_id
_entity_poly.type
_entity_poly.pdbx_seq_one_letter_code
_entity_poly.pdbx_strand_id
1 'polypeptide(L)'
;MSENNTLALDVFPTATIAPVSSFIFSGFLEHLGRCIYGGILPAGPTNFPYTPRNPCPKDQFVETPKELLTEEGFRKDVLEVLRDELETPMVRWPGGNYVSSYKWEDGIGPLEHRKKRPELAWGGEESNVFGTDEFIKWCRVAKIEPYIILNMGTGTLEEALHWIEYCNGTGDTYYANLRRKNTGKDEPHNVRYWGLGNEVWGEWQVGQQTASAYATKARQWAHAIRLIDPTVILIGCGETGLNHWDGVVLDALVDKVDLHSIHLYTGFGPRDRSQIEKEYGRSVYGPDAAEYSIEICKGQINKARVAKSVNKPIKIAFDEYGVWDETVGTPENGLEQFYTLADALAMASWLNVFVRQADIVEIACVAQSVNVISPLITSPNDLFRQTIYWPLWLFSKYMRGGTSVRVALSSPVFMGETLPTWISTVKGRPTELDASAVVHTSNSGKKSVRIAVVNRSERNSYETPVRVAFSNVVKEVEVHELWHPRIEARNGWGNENEVSVTTKRAPWKGKWTFRMNSLTLLVLDIEQYMDNVPVELWMRIFSLACTDDGSTGRSLSLVSRLVRDISRSYCLQSIALSGREQLHTFAEILRRTSPEHRRIRHLFIADSRPPRKMLAAFGNLSALGNEELIRVLTLYSLSFEEEQAIWRWLSPEVKSERAEILDRSRKAFVHDLEYILQSVAPTVRTLTTHGPSCSYLLKSKFPELEELTILGFDVDLQRQTLLTTDLTQFPFLKRLHLVNNSEHFIEFVQRAPQITHLRITGLFHLGQDALDALSIALHIPPDQAAAPITPPNYLPQIKRIIIEPPTSFVNSSHFRRMKSLRRLAQNKKLTLIRPDIETTLASYTWSDAKCDWLWRIEGRKGCWRLDRLGVDRNPSTANRRSPHDS
;
A
#
# COMPACT_ATOMS: atom_id res chain seq x y z
N MET A 1 -23.94 6.74 1.08
CA MET A 1 -24.19 5.63 0.12
C MET A 1 -23.90 4.34 0.86
N SER A 2 -24.92 3.54 1.12
CA SER A 2 -24.84 2.23 1.75
C SER A 2 -24.53 1.18 0.69
N GLU A 3 -23.25 0.87 0.47
CA GLU A 3 -22.89 -0.34 -0.27
C GLU A 3 -22.79 -1.51 0.72
N ASN A 4 -23.52 -2.58 0.41
CA ASN A 4 -23.54 -3.85 1.13
C ASN A 4 -22.15 -4.50 1.12
N ASN A 5 -21.23 -4.03 1.95
CA ASN A 5 -20.01 -4.76 2.24
C ASN A 5 -20.38 -5.95 3.14
N THR A 6 -20.51 -7.12 2.52
CA THR A 6 -20.80 -8.36 3.23
C THR A 6 -19.55 -8.76 4.00
N LEU A 7 -19.67 -8.86 5.33
CA LEU A 7 -18.62 -9.32 6.25
C LEU A 7 -17.88 -10.54 5.66
N ALA A 8 -16.56 -10.44 5.50
CA ALA A 8 -15.73 -11.49 4.91
C ALA A 8 -14.24 -11.31 5.26
N LEU A 9 -13.53 -12.42 5.41
CA LEU A 9 -12.08 -12.47 5.62
C LEU A 9 -11.43 -13.27 4.48
N ASP A 10 -10.65 -12.59 3.64
CA ASP A 10 -9.95 -13.18 2.52
C ASP A 10 -8.44 -13.21 2.80
N VAL A 11 -7.85 -14.40 2.72
CA VAL A 11 -6.41 -14.58 2.89
C VAL A 11 -5.81 -14.97 1.54
N PHE A 12 -4.68 -14.36 1.18
CA PHE A 12 -4.01 -14.59 -0.10
C PHE A 12 -2.63 -15.23 0.12
N PRO A 13 -2.53 -16.57 0.27
CA PRO A 13 -1.27 -17.26 0.58
C PRO A 13 -0.10 -16.96 -0.37
N THR A 14 -0.38 -16.62 -1.62
CA THR A 14 0.62 -16.32 -2.65
C THR A 14 0.99 -14.83 -2.71
N ALA A 15 0.25 -13.94 -2.06
CA ALA A 15 0.53 -12.52 -1.98
C ALA A 15 1.35 -12.24 -0.70
N THR A 16 2.61 -12.67 -0.72
CA THR A 16 3.53 -12.55 0.42
C THR A 16 3.96 -11.09 0.65
N ILE A 17 4.06 -10.71 1.92
CA ILE A 17 4.63 -9.43 2.37
C ILE A 17 6.12 -9.64 2.65
N ALA A 18 6.46 -10.36 3.72
CA ALA A 18 7.82 -10.71 4.11
C ALA A 18 7.82 -11.83 5.17
N PRO A 19 8.93 -12.54 5.39
CA PRO A 19 9.11 -13.37 6.58
C PRO A 19 8.90 -12.56 7.86
N VAL A 20 8.12 -13.10 8.80
CA VAL A 20 7.97 -12.50 10.13
C VAL A 20 9.28 -12.68 10.89
N SER A 21 9.94 -11.57 11.26
CA SER A 21 11.16 -11.65 12.05
C SER A 21 10.86 -12.29 13.40
N SER A 22 11.73 -13.19 13.86
CA SER A 22 11.56 -13.77 15.19
C SER A 22 11.74 -12.71 16.28
N PHE A 23 12.54 -11.67 16.02
CA PHE A 23 12.83 -10.59 16.98
C PHE A 23 11.65 -9.67 17.27
N ILE A 24 10.47 -9.84 16.66
CA ILE A 24 9.26 -9.13 17.10
C ILE A 24 8.69 -9.67 18.42
N PHE A 25 9.21 -10.80 18.90
CA PHE A 25 8.85 -11.42 20.19
C PHE A 25 9.90 -11.16 21.27
N SER A 26 10.68 -10.08 21.14
CA SER A 26 11.76 -9.75 22.06
C SER A 26 11.23 -9.14 23.35
N GLY A 27 12.05 -9.19 24.39
CA GLY A 27 11.77 -8.63 25.70
C GLY A 27 12.56 -7.35 25.99
N PHE A 28 12.27 -6.75 27.13
CA PHE A 28 12.94 -5.57 27.64
C PHE A 28 13.08 -5.71 29.15
N LEU A 29 14.28 -5.44 29.65
CA LEU A 29 14.66 -5.44 31.06
C LEU A 29 15.30 -4.09 31.40
N GLU A 30 14.66 -3.35 32.29
CA GLU A 30 15.22 -2.13 32.89
C GLU A 30 15.51 -2.33 34.37
N HIS A 31 16.51 -1.60 34.87
CA HIS A 31 16.69 -1.39 36.30
C HIS A 31 15.58 -0.48 36.86
N LEU A 32 14.37 -1.03 36.88
CA LEU A 32 13.12 -0.38 37.28
C LEU A 32 12.30 -1.37 38.12
N GLY A 33 11.76 -0.88 39.23
CA GLY A 33 10.87 -1.65 40.09
C GLY A 33 11.45 -3.02 40.45
N ARG A 34 10.65 -4.08 40.24
CA ARG A 34 11.04 -5.47 40.48
C ARG A 34 11.44 -6.23 39.20
N CYS A 35 11.83 -5.55 38.12
CA CYS A 35 12.17 -6.21 36.85
C CYS A 35 13.43 -7.08 36.98
N ILE A 36 14.52 -6.48 37.49
CA ILE A 36 15.77 -7.20 37.78
C ILE A 36 15.67 -7.89 39.15
N TYR A 37 15.63 -7.09 40.19
CA TYR A 37 15.62 -7.53 41.58
C TYR A 37 14.24 -8.03 42.00
N GLY A 38 14.11 -9.32 42.34
CA GLY A 38 12.82 -9.96 42.59
C GLY A 38 12.10 -10.48 41.35
N GLY A 39 12.51 -10.05 40.16
CA GLY A 39 12.03 -10.53 38.87
C GLY A 39 12.92 -11.65 38.36
N ILE A 40 13.90 -11.30 37.52
CA ILE A 40 14.85 -12.29 36.99
C ILE A 40 15.88 -12.77 38.04
N LEU A 41 16.14 -11.94 39.06
CA LEU A 41 16.91 -12.29 40.25
C LEU A 41 16.00 -12.65 41.43
N PRO A 42 16.48 -13.45 42.39
CA PRO A 42 15.75 -13.72 43.63
C PRO A 42 15.38 -12.45 44.39
N ALA A 43 14.29 -12.52 45.13
CA ALA A 43 13.99 -11.56 46.18
C ALA A 43 14.84 -11.90 47.42
N GLY A 44 15.33 -10.86 48.12
CA GLY A 44 16.08 -11.03 49.36
C GLY A 44 16.40 -9.70 50.04
N PRO A 45 16.68 -9.70 51.36
CA PRO A 45 16.87 -8.49 52.16
C PRO A 45 18.08 -7.64 51.76
N THR A 46 19.02 -8.19 50.98
CA THR A 46 20.26 -7.50 50.56
C THR A 46 20.24 -7.01 49.12
N ASN A 47 19.30 -7.47 48.30
CA ASN A 47 19.32 -7.29 46.84
C ASN A 47 18.08 -6.57 46.29
N PHE A 48 17.17 -6.10 47.15
CA PHE A 48 15.96 -5.41 46.71
C PHE A 48 16.16 -3.89 46.63
N PRO A 49 15.71 -3.19 45.56
CA PRO A 49 15.82 -1.75 45.48
C PRO A 49 15.05 -1.13 46.64
N TYR A 50 15.78 -0.47 47.54
CA TYR A 50 15.18 0.44 48.50
C TYR A 50 14.69 1.66 47.72
N THR A 51 13.40 1.67 47.39
CA THR A 51 12.76 2.88 46.87
C THR A 51 12.18 3.67 48.06
N PRO A 52 12.58 4.94 48.27
CA PRO A 52 11.99 5.78 49.31
C PRO A 52 10.49 6.05 49.12
N ARG A 53 9.91 5.73 47.94
CA ARG A 53 8.55 6.08 47.56
C ARG A 53 7.48 5.04 47.92
N ASN A 54 7.81 3.75 48.00
CA ASN A 54 7.05 2.76 48.77
C ASN A 54 7.80 1.40 48.72
N PRO A 55 8.28 0.84 49.85
CA PRO A 55 8.77 -0.53 49.84
C PRO A 55 7.64 -1.48 49.41
N CYS A 56 7.98 -2.48 48.59
CA CYS A 56 7.10 -3.58 48.21
C CYS A 56 6.39 -4.17 49.47
N PRO A 57 5.20 -4.79 49.37
CA PRO A 57 4.54 -5.41 50.51
C PRO A 57 5.47 -6.36 51.30
N LYS A 58 5.36 -6.37 52.64
CA LYS A 58 6.37 -7.01 53.51
C LYS A 58 6.57 -8.50 53.26
N ASP A 59 5.51 -9.16 52.83
CA ASP A 59 5.42 -10.56 52.43
C ASP A 59 6.22 -10.87 51.16
N GLN A 60 6.60 -9.87 50.37
CA GLN A 60 7.50 -10.02 49.22
C GLN A 60 8.99 -9.88 49.58
N PHE A 61 9.34 -9.65 50.85
CA PHE A 61 10.75 -9.60 51.33
C PHE A 61 11.27 -10.95 51.84
N VAL A 62 10.59 -12.05 51.56
CA VAL A 62 11.07 -13.39 51.89
C VAL A 62 12.14 -13.80 50.89
N GLU A 63 13.19 -14.48 51.37
CA GLU A 63 14.26 -14.99 50.51
C GLU A 63 13.69 -16.05 49.54
N THR A 64 13.94 -15.86 48.25
CA THR A 64 13.53 -16.83 47.23
C THR A 64 14.19 -18.20 47.52
N PRO A 65 13.41 -19.30 47.53
CA PRO A 65 13.94 -20.63 47.82
C PRO A 65 15.04 -21.04 46.83
N LYS A 66 16.12 -21.66 47.34
CA LYS A 66 17.28 -22.04 46.52
C LYS A 66 16.95 -23.02 45.40
N GLU A 67 15.94 -23.86 45.60
CA GLU A 67 15.42 -24.79 44.60
C GLU A 67 14.89 -24.08 43.35
N LEU A 68 14.35 -22.86 43.49
CA LEU A 68 13.83 -22.03 42.41
C LEU A 68 14.95 -21.27 41.66
N LEU A 69 16.22 -21.44 42.09
CA LEU A 69 17.37 -20.76 41.52
C LEU A 69 18.26 -21.70 40.72
N THR A 70 18.74 -21.22 39.58
CA THR A 70 19.83 -21.82 38.80
C THR A 70 21.13 -21.83 39.61
N GLU A 71 22.13 -22.59 39.17
CA GLU A 71 23.46 -22.58 39.79
C GLU A 71 24.08 -21.16 39.77
N GLU A 72 23.72 -20.38 38.75
CA GLU A 72 24.12 -19.00 38.58
C GLU A 72 23.37 -18.00 39.47
N GLY A 73 22.32 -18.44 40.17
CA GLY A 73 21.52 -17.60 41.07
C GLY A 73 20.34 -16.87 40.41
N PHE A 74 19.96 -17.25 39.19
CA PHE A 74 18.80 -16.69 38.47
C PHE A 74 17.53 -17.52 38.68
N ARG A 75 16.35 -16.87 38.65
CA ARG A 75 15.04 -17.53 38.78
C ARG A 75 14.77 -18.52 37.64
N LYS A 76 14.67 -19.82 37.96
CA LYS A 76 14.45 -20.91 36.98
C LYS A 76 13.09 -20.83 36.30
N ASP A 77 12.04 -20.60 37.07
CA ASP A 77 10.66 -20.47 36.61
C ASP A 77 10.49 -19.30 35.63
N VAL A 78 11.12 -18.16 35.89
CA VAL A 78 11.13 -17.03 34.95
C VAL A 78 11.85 -17.41 33.65
N LEU A 79 12.97 -18.13 33.74
CA LEU A 79 13.68 -18.62 32.57
C LEU A 79 12.86 -19.65 31.78
N GLU A 80 12.13 -20.55 32.44
CA GLU A 80 11.24 -21.51 31.76
C GLU A 80 10.21 -20.77 30.89
N VAL A 81 9.60 -19.71 31.41
CA VAL A 81 8.63 -18.95 30.63
C VAL A 81 9.29 -18.18 29.48
N LEU A 82 10.36 -17.42 29.73
CA LEU A 82 10.99 -16.60 28.70
C LEU A 82 11.71 -17.44 27.64
N ARG A 83 12.45 -18.47 28.04
CA ARG A 83 13.25 -19.32 27.13
C ARG A 83 12.43 -20.41 26.47
N ASP A 84 11.61 -21.13 27.23
CA ASP A 84 11.01 -22.37 26.75
C ASP A 84 9.57 -22.18 26.25
N GLU A 85 8.80 -21.27 26.86
CA GLU A 85 7.41 -21.04 26.45
C GLU A 85 7.26 -19.93 25.40
N LEU A 86 7.85 -18.76 25.66
CA LEU A 86 7.81 -17.63 24.73
C LEU A 86 8.94 -17.69 23.70
N GLU A 87 10.00 -18.46 23.98
CA GLU A 87 11.22 -18.52 23.18
C GLU A 87 11.74 -17.11 22.83
N THR A 88 11.77 -16.21 23.81
CA THR A 88 12.17 -14.81 23.67
C THR A 88 13.56 -14.74 23.03
N PRO A 89 13.71 -14.19 21.81
CA PRO A 89 14.96 -14.29 21.06
C PRO A 89 16.00 -13.23 21.44
N MET A 90 15.55 -12.10 22.00
CA MET A 90 16.39 -10.98 22.39
C MET A 90 15.81 -10.27 23.61
N VAL A 91 16.66 -9.65 24.43
CA VAL A 91 16.25 -8.69 25.47
C VAL A 91 17.04 -7.39 25.39
N ARG A 92 16.33 -6.27 25.44
CA ARG A 92 16.88 -4.92 25.61
C ARG A 92 17.27 -4.67 27.07
N TRP A 93 18.42 -4.06 27.34
CA TRP A 93 18.97 -3.74 28.68
C TRP A 93 20.04 -2.62 28.55
N PRO A 94 20.44 -1.86 29.58
CA PRO A 94 19.97 -1.80 30.97
C PRO A 94 18.75 -0.94 31.20
N GLY A 95 18.20 -0.35 30.15
CA GLY A 95 16.99 0.40 30.33
C GLY A 95 16.43 1.04 29.08
N GLY A 96 15.30 1.65 29.38
CA GLY A 96 14.92 2.96 28.93
C GLY A 96 15.58 4.00 29.84
N ASN A 97 14.81 4.81 30.55
CA ASN A 97 15.26 6.02 31.24
C ASN A 97 16.48 5.83 32.16
N TYR A 98 16.59 4.69 32.84
CA TYR A 98 17.71 4.36 33.73
C TYR A 98 19.09 4.58 33.09
N VAL A 99 19.25 4.15 31.82
CA VAL A 99 20.56 4.13 31.15
C VAL A 99 21.15 5.53 30.99
N SER A 100 20.32 6.57 30.92
CA SER A 100 20.74 7.95 30.67
C SER A 100 21.57 8.56 31.80
N SER A 101 21.64 7.89 32.96
CA SER A 101 22.55 8.25 34.07
C SER A 101 23.44 7.10 34.55
N TYR A 102 23.37 5.94 33.89
CA TYR A 102 24.10 4.73 34.27
C TYR A 102 25.59 4.82 33.94
N LYS A 103 26.43 4.44 34.90
CA LYS A 103 27.88 4.28 34.71
C LYS A 103 28.23 2.79 34.73
N TRP A 104 28.43 2.21 33.55
CA TRP A 104 28.55 0.77 33.35
C TRP A 104 29.72 0.14 34.13
N GLU A 105 30.78 0.89 34.40
CA GLU A 105 31.94 0.43 35.18
C GLU A 105 31.61 0.18 36.65
N ASP A 106 30.55 0.81 37.18
CA ASP A 106 30.11 0.56 38.56
C ASP A 106 29.42 -0.83 38.69
N GLY A 107 29.04 -1.45 37.57
CA GLY A 107 28.38 -2.76 37.49
C GLY A 107 29.26 -3.92 37.00
N ILE A 108 30.59 -3.79 37.04
CA ILE A 108 31.53 -4.87 36.66
C ILE A 108 32.51 -5.20 37.78
N GLY A 109 33.16 -6.36 37.70
CA GLY A 109 34.17 -6.77 38.66
C GLY A 109 33.59 -7.22 40.02
N PRO A 110 34.43 -7.35 41.06
CA PRO A 110 34.02 -7.90 42.36
C PRO A 110 32.91 -7.09 43.04
N LEU A 111 31.89 -7.77 43.56
CA LEU A 111 30.69 -7.16 44.14
C LEU A 111 31.01 -6.18 45.28
N GLU A 112 32.01 -6.50 46.10
CA GLU A 112 32.47 -5.69 47.24
C GLU A 112 33.07 -4.33 46.84
N HIS A 113 33.41 -4.15 45.56
CA HIS A 113 33.94 -2.90 45.02
C HIS A 113 32.91 -2.10 44.22
N ARG A 114 31.72 -2.67 43.97
CA ARG A 114 30.67 -2.01 43.21
C ARG A 114 30.00 -0.91 44.03
N LYS A 115 29.72 0.21 43.37
CA LYS A 115 29.20 1.40 44.03
C LYS A 115 27.68 1.42 43.95
N LYS A 116 27.05 1.70 45.08
CA LYS A 116 25.64 2.07 45.12
C LYS A 116 25.45 3.47 44.53
N ARG A 117 24.41 3.68 43.72
CA ARG A 117 24.13 4.96 43.05
C ARG A 117 22.69 5.39 43.28
N PRO A 118 22.41 6.70 43.40
CA PRO A 118 21.04 7.17 43.29
C PRO A 118 20.52 6.87 41.89
N GLU A 119 19.34 6.27 41.80
CA GLU A 119 18.63 6.09 40.55
C GLU A 119 17.80 7.37 40.29
N LEU A 120 18.05 8.04 39.16
CA LEU A 120 17.52 9.38 38.89
C LEU A 120 16.20 9.39 38.11
N ALA A 121 15.89 8.35 37.32
CA ALA A 121 14.71 8.34 36.46
C ALA A 121 13.44 7.93 37.19
N TRP A 122 13.56 6.95 38.06
CA TRP A 122 12.49 6.24 38.78
C TRP A 122 12.60 6.41 40.30
N GLY A 123 13.77 6.83 40.78
CA GLY A 123 14.05 7.11 42.17
C GLY A 123 14.51 5.88 42.95
N GLY A 124 15.25 6.13 44.03
CA GLY A 124 15.78 5.10 44.91
C GLY A 124 17.28 4.89 44.76
N GLU A 125 17.73 3.70 45.11
CA GLU A 125 19.15 3.31 45.08
C GLU A 125 19.34 2.10 44.16
N GLU A 126 20.24 2.23 43.19
CA GLU A 126 20.78 1.13 42.41
C GLU A 126 22.00 0.53 43.13
N SER A 127 21.95 -0.77 43.37
CA SER A 127 23.00 -1.50 44.08
C SER A 127 24.18 -1.92 43.20
N ASN A 128 23.97 -2.00 41.88
CA ASN A 128 24.89 -2.52 40.86
C ASN A 128 25.33 -3.97 41.07
N VAL A 129 24.57 -4.76 41.86
CA VAL A 129 24.87 -6.21 42.00
C VAL A 129 24.57 -6.97 40.71
N PHE A 130 23.73 -6.43 39.85
CA PHE A 130 23.52 -6.89 38.48
C PHE A 130 24.06 -5.84 37.51
N GLY A 131 25.07 -6.18 36.72
CA GLY A 131 25.59 -5.32 35.66
C GLY A 131 25.95 -6.10 34.42
N THR A 132 26.93 -5.61 33.66
CA THR A 132 27.24 -6.16 32.32
C THR A 132 27.55 -7.66 32.36
N ASP A 133 28.41 -8.09 33.29
CA ASP A 133 28.85 -9.49 33.36
C ASP A 133 27.70 -10.43 33.74
N GLU A 134 26.85 -10.02 34.69
CA GLU A 134 25.68 -10.79 35.12
C GLU A 134 24.59 -10.82 34.05
N PHE A 135 24.35 -9.70 33.35
CA PHE A 135 23.40 -9.65 32.23
C PHE A 135 23.81 -10.59 31.10
N ILE A 136 25.08 -10.58 30.70
CA ILE A 136 25.57 -11.50 29.66
C ILE A 136 25.50 -12.95 30.13
N LYS A 137 25.82 -13.22 31.41
CA LYS A 137 25.68 -14.56 31.98
C LYS A 137 24.22 -15.01 31.97
N TRP A 138 23.28 -14.14 32.34
CA TRP A 138 21.84 -14.40 32.31
C TRP A 138 21.36 -14.69 30.88
N CYS A 139 21.72 -13.84 29.91
CA CYS A 139 21.41 -14.04 28.49
C CYS A 139 21.92 -15.39 27.96
N ARG A 140 23.13 -15.82 28.37
CA ARG A 140 23.70 -17.12 27.98
C ARG A 140 22.92 -18.30 28.56
N VAL A 141 22.52 -18.24 29.84
CA VAL A 141 21.68 -19.27 30.49
C VAL A 141 20.29 -19.32 29.87
N ALA A 142 19.73 -18.14 29.59
CA ALA A 142 18.43 -17.98 28.95
C ALA A 142 18.46 -18.33 27.45
N LYS A 143 19.63 -18.39 26.81
CA LYS A 143 19.82 -18.51 25.36
C LYS A 143 19.13 -17.38 24.58
N ILE A 144 19.24 -16.16 25.11
CA ILE A 144 18.62 -14.94 24.57
C ILE A 144 19.73 -13.99 24.10
N GLU A 145 19.55 -13.35 22.95
CA GLU A 145 20.51 -12.36 22.43
C GLU A 145 20.48 -11.06 23.25
N PRO A 146 21.64 -10.51 23.65
CA PRO A 146 21.70 -9.22 24.33
C PRO A 146 21.57 -8.05 23.36
N TYR A 147 20.70 -7.08 23.70
CA TYR A 147 20.62 -5.76 23.08
C TYR A 147 20.91 -4.68 24.13
N ILE A 148 22.08 -4.03 24.02
CA ILE A 148 22.57 -3.07 25.02
C ILE A 148 22.31 -1.61 24.59
N ILE A 149 21.75 -0.80 25.47
CA ILE A 149 21.57 0.65 25.25
C ILE A 149 22.75 1.42 25.87
N LEU A 150 23.29 2.40 25.15
CA LEU A 150 24.39 3.25 25.62
C LEU A 150 23.86 4.47 26.38
N ASN A 151 24.58 4.88 27.43
CA ASN A 151 24.29 6.13 28.13
C ASN A 151 24.67 7.33 27.25
N MET A 152 23.67 7.94 26.60
CA MET A 152 23.84 9.18 25.84
C MET A 152 23.35 10.43 26.57
N GLY A 153 22.87 10.30 27.81
CA GLY A 153 22.51 11.40 28.70
C GLY A 153 23.75 12.01 29.35
N THR A 154 24.16 11.47 30.49
CA THR A 154 25.38 11.91 31.20
C THR A 154 26.67 11.30 30.65
N GLY A 155 26.58 10.21 29.87
CA GLY A 155 27.73 9.47 29.38
C GLY A 155 28.51 10.16 28.25
N THR A 156 29.79 9.78 28.16
CA THR A 156 30.74 10.27 27.16
C THR A 156 31.00 9.24 26.05
N LEU A 157 31.53 9.71 24.91
CA LEU A 157 31.93 8.81 23.82
C LEU A 157 33.02 7.83 24.29
N GLU A 158 33.98 8.32 25.06
CA GLU A 158 35.06 7.51 25.60
C GLU A 158 34.54 6.36 26.48
N GLU A 159 33.62 6.64 27.41
CA GLU A 159 32.98 5.61 28.24
C GLU A 159 32.21 4.58 27.39
N ALA A 160 31.53 5.00 26.33
CA ALA A 160 30.84 4.09 25.42
C ALA A 160 31.84 3.19 24.67
N LEU A 161 32.93 3.75 24.14
CA LEU A 161 33.96 3.00 23.43
C LEU A 161 34.65 1.97 24.35
N HIS A 162 34.90 2.35 25.61
CA HIS A 162 35.42 1.45 26.63
C HIS A 162 34.47 0.28 26.90
N TRP A 163 33.15 0.51 26.91
CA TRP A 163 32.17 -0.55 27.11
C TRP A 163 32.12 -1.51 25.92
N ILE A 164 32.19 -1.00 24.70
CA ILE A 164 32.27 -1.82 23.47
C ILE A 164 33.55 -2.67 23.50
N GLU A 165 34.70 -2.08 23.85
CA GLU A 165 35.97 -2.80 23.96
C GLU A 165 35.92 -3.87 25.07
N TYR A 166 35.35 -3.53 26.24
CA TYR A 166 35.16 -4.47 27.32
C TYR A 166 34.35 -5.69 26.85
N CYS A 167 33.23 -5.46 26.17
CA CYS A 167 32.36 -6.53 25.69
C CYS A 167 32.97 -7.34 24.54
N ASN A 168 33.56 -6.69 23.54
CA ASN A 168 33.85 -7.32 22.25
C ASN A 168 35.35 -7.38 21.92
N GLY A 169 36.20 -6.65 22.64
CA GLY A 169 37.64 -6.59 22.39
C GLY A 169 38.33 -7.94 22.56
N THR A 170 39.14 -8.30 21.57
CA THR A 170 39.93 -9.55 21.54
C THR A 170 41.44 -9.30 21.67
N GLY A 171 41.90 -8.06 21.48
CA GLY A 171 43.31 -7.69 21.58
C GLY A 171 43.86 -7.71 23.01
N ASP A 172 45.16 -7.43 23.12
CA ASP A 172 45.84 -7.15 24.39
C ASP A 172 45.68 -5.67 24.76
N THR A 173 44.46 -5.30 25.13
CA THR A 173 44.07 -3.92 25.44
C THR A 173 43.41 -3.87 26.82
N TYR A 174 43.40 -2.68 27.44
CA TYR A 174 43.05 -2.53 28.84
C TYR A 174 41.67 -3.08 29.18
N TYR A 175 40.61 -2.72 28.43
CA TYR A 175 39.25 -3.14 28.77
C TYR A 175 38.97 -4.60 28.38
N ALA A 176 39.57 -5.10 27.30
CA ALA A 176 39.53 -6.52 26.99
C ALA A 176 40.18 -7.37 28.10
N ASN A 177 41.34 -6.95 28.61
CA ASN A 177 42.02 -7.60 29.73
C ASN A 177 41.27 -7.44 31.05
N LEU A 178 40.59 -6.31 31.26
CA LEU A 178 39.73 -6.11 32.42
C LEU A 178 38.55 -7.10 32.39
N ARG A 179 37.90 -7.31 31.24
CA ARG A 179 36.87 -8.34 31.06
C ARG A 179 37.42 -9.73 31.40
N ARG A 180 38.59 -10.09 30.86
CA ARG A 180 39.24 -11.38 31.15
C ARG A 180 39.49 -11.57 32.63
N LYS A 181 40.00 -10.53 33.30
CA LYS A 181 40.24 -10.52 34.75
C LYS A 181 38.95 -10.70 35.54
N ASN A 182 37.88 -9.98 35.19
CA ASN A 182 36.62 -10.00 35.91
C ASN A 182 35.84 -11.31 35.71
N THR A 183 35.87 -11.85 34.49
CA THR A 183 35.06 -13.02 34.12
C THR A 183 35.81 -14.34 34.21
N GLY A 184 37.15 -14.30 34.23
CA GLY A 184 38.02 -15.48 34.13
C GLY A 184 38.01 -16.15 32.76
N LYS A 185 37.49 -15.49 31.72
CA LYS A 185 37.30 -16.04 30.37
C LYS A 185 38.05 -15.23 29.32
N ASP A 186 38.68 -15.91 28.37
CA ASP A 186 39.36 -15.24 27.25
C ASP A 186 38.36 -14.71 26.22
N GLU A 187 37.28 -15.46 25.99
CA GLU A 187 36.30 -15.15 24.96
C GLU A 187 35.58 -13.83 25.24
N PRO A 188 35.37 -12.99 24.20
CA PRO A 188 34.51 -11.81 24.31
C PRO A 188 33.05 -12.17 24.62
N HIS A 189 32.32 -11.18 25.12
CA HIS A 189 30.87 -11.26 25.26
C HIS A 189 30.16 -11.31 23.90
N ASN A 190 30.73 -10.69 22.86
CA ASN A 190 30.20 -10.64 21.48
C ASN A 190 28.79 -10.05 21.41
N VAL A 191 28.56 -8.91 22.06
CA VAL A 191 27.29 -8.19 21.99
C VAL A 191 27.17 -7.53 20.62
N ARG A 192 26.13 -7.90 19.86
CA ARG A 192 25.94 -7.40 18.50
C ARG A 192 25.07 -6.16 18.42
N TYR A 193 24.01 -6.08 19.22
CA TYR A 193 22.99 -5.03 19.10
C TYR A 193 23.24 -3.91 20.11
N TRP A 194 23.38 -2.68 19.61
CA TRP A 194 23.69 -1.51 20.44
C TRP A 194 22.79 -0.31 20.10
N GLY A 195 22.10 0.20 21.12
CA GLY A 195 21.21 1.35 21.02
C GLY A 195 21.95 2.64 21.34
N LEU A 196 21.81 3.63 20.48
CA LEU A 196 22.43 4.95 20.64
C LEU A 196 21.54 5.83 21.54
N GLY A 197 21.53 5.55 22.83
CA GLY A 197 20.73 6.30 23.82
C GLY A 197 19.29 5.79 23.95
N ASN A 198 18.57 6.38 24.90
CA ASN A 198 17.16 6.12 25.16
C ASN A 198 16.37 7.43 25.22
N GLU A 199 15.29 7.52 24.43
CA GLU A 199 14.28 8.59 24.44
C GLU A 199 14.78 10.01 24.71
N VAL A 200 16.00 10.36 24.29
CA VAL A 200 16.69 11.58 24.73
C VAL A 200 15.98 12.87 24.30
N TRP A 201 14.90 12.76 23.52
CA TRP A 201 13.96 13.82 23.19
C TRP A 201 13.02 14.21 24.35
N GLY A 202 12.65 13.28 25.23
CA GLY A 202 11.62 13.46 26.25
C GLY A 202 12.07 14.37 27.40
N GLU A 203 11.18 15.27 27.85
CA GLU A 203 11.48 16.24 28.92
C GLU A 203 11.81 15.58 30.28
N TRP A 204 11.41 14.33 30.47
CA TRP A 204 11.71 13.53 31.67
C TRP A 204 13.11 12.89 31.65
N GLN A 205 13.80 12.85 30.51
CA GLN A 205 15.10 12.20 30.41
C GLN A 205 16.20 13.01 31.08
N VAL A 206 17.08 12.31 31.81
CA VAL A 206 18.37 12.87 32.20
C VAL A 206 19.21 13.11 30.95
N GLY A 207 19.68 14.34 30.74
CA GLY A 207 20.48 14.69 29.55
C GLY A 207 19.65 14.81 28.28
N GLN A 208 18.41 15.29 28.41
CA GLN A 208 17.52 15.66 27.30
C GLN A 208 18.25 16.51 26.24
N GLN A 209 17.96 16.26 24.97
CA GLN A 209 18.60 16.86 23.82
C GLN A 209 17.59 17.27 22.76
N THR A 210 17.97 18.25 21.94
CA THR A 210 17.27 18.53 20.67
C THR A 210 17.66 17.50 19.61
N ALA A 211 16.81 17.32 18.58
CA ALA A 211 17.04 16.35 17.51
C ALA A 211 18.38 16.56 16.81
N SER A 212 18.74 17.81 16.50
CA SER A 212 20.00 18.15 15.85
C SER A 212 21.23 17.89 16.73
N ALA A 213 21.14 18.16 18.03
CA ALA A 213 22.23 17.91 18.98
C ALA A 213 22.49 16.40 19.11
N TYR A 214 21.44 15.62 19.33
CA TYR A 214 21.51 14.17 19.38
C TYR A 214 22.04 13.59 18.05
N ALA A 215 21.47 14.00 16.91
CA ALA A 215 21.90 13.53 15.60
C ALA A 215 23.40 13.78 15.34
N THR A 216 23.92 14.93 15.76
CA THR A 216 25.35 15.25 15.64
C THR A 216 26.19 14.32 16.53
N LYS A 217 25.80 14.16 17.79
CA LYS A 217 26.48 13.30 18.77
C LYS A 217 26.46 11.83 18.31
N ALA A 218 25.29 11.29 18.00
CA ALA A 218 25.08 9.91 17.56
C ALA A 218 25.86 9.58 16.27
N ARG A 219 25.99 10.53 15.33
CA ARG A 219 26.78 10.33 14.11
C ARG A 219 28.26 10.11 14.41
N GLN A 220 28.82 10.89 15.34
CA GLN A 220 30.20 10.76 15.79
C GLN A 220 30.41 9.44 16.54
N TRP A 221 29.48 9.10 17.43
CA TRP A 221 29.52 7.86 18.21
C TRP A 221 29.46 6.62 17.31
N ALA A 222 28.49 6.57 16.40
CA ALA A 222 28.35 5.47 15.45
C ALA A 222 29.60 5.25 14.60
N HIS A 223 30.27 6.33 14.19
CA HIS A 223 31.53 6.23 13.46
C HIS A 223 32.64 5.61 14.31
N ALA A 224 32.86 6.13 15.52
CA ALA A 224 33.92 5.67 16.41
C ALA A 224 33.69 4.23 16.90
N ILE A 225 32.45 3.87 17.25
CA ILE A 225 32.09 2.51 17.68
C ILE A 225 32.45 1.50 16.56
N ARG A 226 32.12 1.80 15.30
CA ARG A 226 32.46 0.92 14.16
C ARG A 226 33.95 0.83 13.86
N LEU A 227 34.79 1.74 14.37
CA LEU A 227 36.24 1.61 14.28
C LEU A 227 36.79 0.59 15.30
N ILE A 228 36.12 0.43 16.44
CA ILE A 228 36.44 -0.61 17.43
C ILE A 228 35.89 -1.96 16.97
N ASP A 229 34.62 -2.00 16.60
CA ASP A 229 33.95 -3.21 16.15
C ASP A 229 33.05 -2.92 14.94
N PRO A 230 33.49 -3.29 13.72
CA PRO A 230 32.70 -3.06 12.50
C PRO A 230 31.51 -4.02 12.36
N THR A 231 31.36 -5.01 13.24
CA THR A 231 30.33 -6.06 13.17
C THR A 231 29.06 -5.73 13.96
N VAL A 232 29.10 -4.67 14.77
CA VAL A 232 27.93 -4.24 15.54
C VAL A 232 26.77 -3.80 14.65
N ILE A 233 25.57 -4.02 15.17
CA ILE A 233 24.31 -3.53 14.64
C ILE A 233 23.89 -2.35 15.50
N LEU A 234 23.84 -1.16 14.90
CA LEU A 234 23.52 0.08 15.61
C LEU A 234 22.06 0.47 15.41
N ILE A 235 21.38 0.80 16.51
CA ILE A 235 20.00 1.26 16.54
C ILE A 235 19.99 2.74 16.94
N GLY A 236 19.52 3.61 16.05
CA GLY A 236 19.37 5.03 16.36
C GLY A 236 18.12 5.29 17.19
N CYS A 237 18.22 6.13 18.22
CA CYS A 237 17.08 6.58 19.03
C CYS A 237 16.10 7.45 18.22
N GLY A 238 14.93 6.91 17.90
CA GLY A 238 13.79 7.66 17.40
C GLY A 238 12.77 7.99 18.48
N GLU A 239 11.60 8.42 18.04
CA GLU A 239 10.46 8.78 18.88
C GLU A 239 9.27 7.89 18.52
N THR A 240 8.31 8.35 17.70
CA THR A 240 7.07 7.60 17.40
C THR A 240 6.99 7.17 15.93
N GLY A 241 7.96 7.56 15.10
CA GLY A 241 7.94 7.40 13.66
C GLY A 241 7.18 8.50 12.90
N LEU A 242 6.38 9.28 13.62
CA LEU A 242 5.58 10.39 13.07
C LEU A 242 6.18 11.75 13.38
N ASN A 243 7.04 11.84 14.41
CA ASN A 243 7.51 13.12 14.92
C ASN A 243 8.55 13.76 13.97
N HIS A 244 8.68 15.07 14.06
CA HIS A 244 9.78 15.82 13.47
C HIS A 244 11.16 15.29 13.90
N TRP A 245 11.30 14.83 15.16
CA TRP A 245 12.51 14.17 15.68
C TRP A 245 13.02 13.08 14.74
N ASP A 246 12.14 12.14 14.38
CA ASP A 246 12.46 10.98 13.55
C ASP A 246 13.02 11.42 12.19
N GLY A 247 12.41 12.43 11.57
CA GLY A 247 12.85 12.98 10.29
C GLY A 247 14.27 13.56 10.36
N VAL A 248 14.57 14.36 11.39
CA VAL A 248 15.90 14.98 11.58
C VAL A 248 16.97 13.92 11.83
N VAL A 249 16.67 12.96 12.71
CA VAL A 249 17.61 11.88 13.07
C VAL A 249 17.90 10.99 11.87
N LEU A 250 16.87 10.55 11.13
CA LEU A 250 17.03 9.71 9.95
C LEU A 250 17.83 10.43 8.85
N ASP A 251 17.50 11.70 8.57
CA ASP A 251 18.24 12.49 7.58
C ASP A 251 19.74 12.58 7.94
N ALA A 252 20.09 12.60 9.23
CA ALA A 252 21.47 12.64 9.70
C ALA A 252 22.16 11.28 9.82
N LEU A 253 21.45 10.20 10.17
CA LEU A 253 22.04 8.93 10.62
C LEU A 253 21.80 7.71 9.72
N VAL A 254 20.93 7.78 8.72
CA VAL A 254 20.53 6.61 7.91
C VAL A 254 21.71 5.86 7.25
N ASP A 255 22.85 6.52 7.02
CA ASP A 255 24.09 5.94 6.50
C ASP A 255 25.00 5.32 7.58
N LYS A 256 24.68 5.52 8.86
CA LYS A 256 25.50 5.12 10.02
C LYS A 256 24.85 4.08 10.93
N VAL A 257 23.51 4.06 10.99
CA VAL A 257 22.74 3.07 11.77
C VAL A 257 22.24 1.94 10.87
N ASP A 258 21.79 0.84 11.47
CA ASP A 258 21.21 -0.32 10.78
C ASP A 258 19.70 -0.41 11.05
N LEU A 259 19.25 0.06 12.21
CA LEU A 259 17.84 0.23 12.55
C LEU A 259 17.57 1.61 13.16
N HIS A 260 16.31 2.02 13.13
CA HIS A 260 15.79 3.21 13.80
C HIS A 260 14.73 2.79 14.81
N SER A 261 14.86 3.22 16.07
CA SER A 261 13.92 2.86 17.12
C SER A 261 12.65 3.71 17.02
N ILE A 262 11.50 3.14 17.39
CA ILE A 262 10.27 3.90 17.66
C ILE A 262 9.55 3.28 18.86
N HIS A 263 8.93 4.12 19.67
CA HIS A 263 8.27 3.76 20.91
C HIS A 263 6.83 4.27 20.88
N LEU A 264 5.90 3.46 21.36
CA LEU A 264 4.53 3.86 21.55
C LEU A 264 3.84 2.87 22.48
N TYR A 265 3.14 3.41 23.47
CA TYR A 265 2.27 2.65 24.35
C TYR A 265 0.82 2.99 24.04
N THR A 266 -0.06 2.01 24.19
CA THR A 266 -1.47 2.29 24.42
C THR A 266 -1.60 2.77 25.87
N GLY A 267 -1.47 4.08 26.05
CA GLY A 267 -1.23 4.74 27.33
C GLY A 267 -2.44 5.48 27.91
N PHE A 268 -2.64 5.47 29.23
CA PHE A 268 -3.59 6.36 29.94
C PHE A 268 -2.87 7.05 31.09
N GLY A 269 -3.10 8.35 31.31
CA GLY A 269 -2.63 9.05 32.51
C GLY A 269 -1.98 10.42 32.27
N PRO A 270 -1.30 10.97 33.28
CA PRO A 270 -1.10 12.42 33.42
C PRO A 270 -0.09 13.04 32.44
N ARG A 271 0.79 12.25 31.82
CA ARG A 271 1.72 12.73 30.78
C ARG A 271 1.00 13.11 29.50
N ASP A 272 -0.03 12.35 29.13
CA ASP A 272 -0.99 12.76 28.10
C ASP A 272 -2.31 13.19 28.76
N ARG A 273 -2.40 14.48 29.10
CA ARG A 273 -3.58 15.07 29.75
C ARG A 273 -4.87 14.93 28.93
N SER A 274 -4.80 14.50 27.67
CA SER A 274 -5.98 14.17 26.86
C SER A 274 -6.56 12.78 27.18
N GLN A 275 -5.83 11.94 27.93
CA GLN A 275 -6.14 10.53 28.20
C GLN A 275 -6.22 10.24 29.71
N ILE A 276 -7.15 10.89 30.40
CA ILE A 276 -7.28 10.79 31.88
C ILE A 276 -8.00 9.51 32.31
N GLU A 277 -8.90 8.97 31.48
CA GLU A 277 -9.70 7.78 31.81
C GLU A 277 -9.48 6.65 30.79
N LYS A 278 -9.30 5.44 31.32
CA LYS A 278 -9.20 4.20 30.55
C LYS A 278 -10.58 3.76 30.06
N GLU A 279 -10.74 3.77 28.74
CA GLU A 279 -11.93 3.21 28.08
C GLU A 279 -11.52 2.04 27.17
N TYR A 280 -12.42 1.06 27.04
CA TYR A 280 -12.20 -0.13 26.23
C TYR A 280 -11.74 0.23 24.80
N GLY A 281 -12.46 1.14 24.14
CA GLY A 281 -12.19 1.54 22.75
C GLY A 281 -10.79 2.13 22.55
N ARG A 282 -10.36 2.97 23.49
CA ARG A 282 -9.05 3.61 23.47
C ARG A 282 -7.92 2.59 23.63
N SER A 283 -8.15 1.56 24.45
CA SER A 283 -7.18 0.50 24.67
C SER A 283 -7.10 -0.46 23.48
N VAL A 284 -8.22 -1.06 23.09
CA VAL A 284 -8.22 -2.18 22.12
C VAL A 284 -7.99 -1.72 20.68
N TYR A 285 -8.32 -0.46 20.37
CA TYR A 285 -8.10 0.13 19.03
C TYR A 285 -6.87 1.04 18.95
N GLY A 286 -6.28 1.45 20.07
CA GLY A 286 -5.05 2.26 20.10
C GLY A 286 -3.87 1.71 19.27
N PRO A 287 -3.65 0.38 19.18
CA PRO A 287 -2.59 -0.20 18.35
C PRO A 287 -2.70 0.17 16.87
N ASP A 288 -3.85 0.63 16.37
CA ASP A 288 -3.99 1.12 14.99
C ASP A 288 -3.11 2.33 14.67
N ALA A 289 -2.77 3.16 15.67
CA ALA A 289 -1.81 4.25 15.50
C ALA A 289 -0.42 3.73 15.18
N ALA A 290 -0.01 2.61 15.78
CA ALA A 290 1.31 2.04 15.58
C ALA A 290 1.55 1.64 14.12
N GLU A 291 0.53 1.08 13.47
CA GLU A 291 0.63 0.70 12.06
C GLU A 291 0.92 1.91 11.17
N TYR A 292 0.23 3.03 11.41
CA TYR A 292 0.45 4.25 10.65
C TYR A 292 1.79 4.91 11.01
N SER A 293 2.20 4.87 12.29
CA SER A 293 3.54 5.27 12.74
C SER A 293 4.66 4.53 11.98
N ILE A 294 4.52 3.22 11.84
CA ILE A 294 5.45 2.36 11.11
C ILE A 294 5.48 2.75 9.62
N GLU A 295 4.32 2.98 8.99
CA GLU A 295 4.23 3.36 7.59
C GLU A 295 4.90 4.71 7.28
N ILE A 296 4.69 5.71 8.15
CA ILE A 296 5.32 7.02 8.01
C ILE A 296 6.83 6.93 8.28
N CYS A 297 7.25 6.21 9.32
CA CYS A 297 8.67 5.99 9.61
C CYS A 297 9.37 5.31 8.42
N LYS A 298 8.76 4.29 7.82
CA LYS A 298 9.23 3.65 6.59
C LYS A 298 9.40 4.65 5.45
N GLY A 299 8.44 5.56 5.29
CA GLY A 299 8.52 6.67 4.33
C GLY A 299 9.71 7.60 4.60
N GLN A 300 9.91 7.99 5.86
CA GLN A 300 11.05 8.83 6.27
C GLN A 300 12.39 8.13 6.07
N ILE A 301 12.50 6.84 6.40
CA ILE A 301 13.68 6.01 6.12
C ILE A 301 13.98 6.03 4.61
N ASN A 302 12.99 5.77 3.77
CA ASN A 302 13.18 5.75 2.32
C ASN A 302 13.60 7.14 1.78
N LYS A 303 12.99 8.22 2.28
CA LYS A 303 13.37 9.60 1.95
C LYS A 303 14.86 9.84 2.24
N ALA A 304 15.30 9.52 3.46
CA ALA A 304 16.68 9.72 3.89
C ALA A 304 17.66 8.84 3.09
N ARG A 305 17.30 7.57 2.82
CA ARG A 305 18.12 6.65 2.01
C ARG A 305 18.32 7.16 0.60
N VAL A 306 17.27 7.66 -0.05
CA VAL A 306 17.35 8.26 -1.40
C VAL A 306 18.25 9.49 -1.38
N ALA A 307 18.04 10.41 -0.42
CA ALA A 307 18.82 11.64 -0.30
C ALA A 307 20.33 11.39 -0.13
N LYS A 308 20.70 10.29 0.55
CA LYS A 308 22.10 9.92 0.82
C LYS A 308 22.64 8.77 -0.05
N SER A 309 21.88 8.28 -1.02
CA SER A 309 22.26 7.14 -1.87
C SER A 309 22.62 5.87 -1.07
N VAL A 310 21.88 5.59 0.01
CA VAL A 310 22.11 4.42 0.88
C VAL A 310 21.34 3.20 0.38
N ASN A 311 22.07 2.24 -0.20
CA ASN A 311 21.49 1.02 -0.75
C ASN A 311 21.14 -0.04 0.30
N LYS A 312 21.84 -0.08 1.45
CA LYS A 312 21.53 -1.06 2.51
C LYS A 312 20.11 -0.85 3.05
N PRO A 313 19.36 -1.92 3.36
CA PRO A 313 18.06 -1.79 4.01
C PRO A 313 18.25 -1.23 5.42
N ILE A 314 17.37 -0.32 5.82
CA ILE A 314 17.25 0.18 7.19
C ILE A 314 15.85 -0.21 7.65
N LYS A 315 15.78 -0.80 8.84
CA LYS A 315 14.54 -1.34 9.40
C LYS A 315 14.18 -0.63 10.71
N ILE A 316 13.00 -0.94 11.22
CA ILE A 316 12.48 -0.37 12.47
C ILE A 316 12.74 -1.35 13.62
N ALA A 317 13.20 -0.81 14.75
CA ALA A 317 13.17 -1.47 16.05
C ALA A 317 12.04 -0.84 16.87
N PHE A 318 10.92 -1.54 17.04
CA PHE A 318 9.84 -1.11 17.93
C PHE A 318 10.15 -1.57 19.37
N ASP A 319 11.25 -1.07 19.90
CA ASP A 319 11.91 -1.62 21.09
C ASP A 319 11.34 -1.12 22.43
N GLU A 320 10.21 -0.40 22.38
CA GLU A 320 9.27 -0.23 23.47
C GLU A 320 7.82 -0.20 22.94
N TYR A 321 7.03 -1.23 23.28
CA TYR A 321 5.58 -1.24 23.03
C TYR A 321 4.84 -1.98 24.14
N GLY A 322 3.54 -1.68 24.25
CA GLY A 322 2.65 -2.42 25.13
C GLY A 322 1.42 -1.61 25.54
N VAL A 323 0.76 -2.10 26.59
CA VAL A 323 -0.36 -1.42 27.24
C VAL A 323 0.14 -0.91 28.59
N TRP A 324 -0.02 0.40 28.83
CA TRP A 324 0.41 1.02 30.08
C TRP A 324 -0.64 1.99 30.59
N ASP A 325 -1.24 1.69 31.73
CA ASP A 325 -2.09 2.64 32.44
C ASP A 325 -1.24 3.31 33.53
N GLU A 326 -0.79 4.54 33.29
CA GLU A 326 0.04 5.31 34.21
C GLU A 326 -0.72 5.72 35.49
N THR A 327 -2.04 5.52 35.55
CA THR A 327 -2.81 5.69 36.79
C THR A 327 -2.74 4.46 37.69
N VAL A 328 -2.35 3.31 37.13
CA VAL A 328 -2.23 2.02 37.82
C VAL A 328 -0.76 1.64 38.01
N GLY A 329 0.01 1.55 36.92
CA GLY A 329 1.44 1.32 36.95
C GLY A 329 2.17 2.66 37.11
N THR A 330 2.39 3.08 38.36
CA THR A 330 3.05 4.35 38.69
C THR A 330 4.51 4.13 39.09
N PRO A 331 5.38 5.16 38.99
CA PRO A 331 6.74 5.07 39.52
C PRO A 331 6.79 4.62 40.99
N GLU A 332 5.81 5.01 41.81
CA GLU A 332 5.74 4.69 43.24
C GLU A 332 5.54 3.18 43.52
N ASN A 333 4.90 2.44 42.62
CA ASN A 333 4.72 0.99 42.77
C ASN A 333 5.64 0.18 41.86
N GLY A 334 6.62 0.82 41.22
CA GLY A 334 7.52 0.16 40.27
C GLY A 334 6.83 -0.28 38.98
N LEU A 335 5.77 0.42 38.55
CA LEU A 335 5.01 0.15 37.33
C LEU A 335 4.36 -1.24 37.29
N GLU A 336 3.99 -1.80 38.45
CA GLU A 336 3.27 -3.07 38.50
C GLU A 336 1.79 -2.87 38.19
N GLN A 337 1.36 -3.44 37.07
CA GLN A 337 -0.02 -3.39 36.61
C GLN A 337 -0.54 -4.80 36.35
N PHE A 338 -1.78 -5.05 36.79
CA PHE A 338 -2.49 -6.31 36.55
C PHE A 338 -3.40 -6.20 35.34
N TYR A 339 -3.13 -6.99 34.31
CA TYR A 339 -3.80 -6.87 33.01
C TYR A 339 -5.15 -7.61 32.93
N THR A 340 -6.09 -7.02 32.22
CA THR A 340 -7.44 -7.56 31.96
C THR A 340 -7.50 -8.28 30.60
N LEU A 341 -8.64 -8.89 30.27
CA LEU A 341 -8.87 -9.43 28.93
C LEU A 341 -8.84 -8.30 27.87
N ALA A 342 -9.35 -7.09 28.16
CA ALA A 342 -9.22 -5.95 27.24
C ALA A 342 -7.76 -5.67 26.88
N ASP A 343 -6.87 -5.66 27.86
CA ASP A 343 -5.45 -5.42 27.63
C ASP A 343 -4.81 -6.54 26.79
N ALA A 344 -5.25 -7.79 26.97
CA ALA A 344 -4.81 -8.91 26.13
C ALA A 344 -5.30 -8.77 24.67
N LEU A 345 -6.50 -8.25 24.43
CA LEU A 345 -6.99 -7.97 23.07
C LEU A 345 -6.21 -6.80 22.43
N ALA A 346 -5.83 -5.78 23.21
CA ALA A 346 -4.95 -4.71 22.74
C ALA A 346 -3.57 -5.26 22.36
N MET A 347 -2.97 -6.12 23.22
CA MET A 347 -1.71 -6.80 22.93
C MET A 347 -1.79 -7.67 21.66
N ALA A 348 -2.90 -8.38 21.45
CA ALA A 348 -3.12 -9.15 20.23
C ALA A 348 -3.18 -8.27 18.97
N SER A 349 -3.82 -7.09 19.06
CA SER A 349 -3.86 -6.11 17.98
C SER A 349 -2.46 -5.54 17.66
N TRP A 350 -1.63 -5.28 18.68
CA TRP A 350 -0.22 -4.92 18.49
C TRP A 350 0.54 -5.98 17.67
N LEU A 351 0.41 -7.25 18.05
CA LEU A 351 1.10 -8.35 17.36
C LEU A 351 0.59 -8.54 15.93
N ASN A 352 -0.70 -8.32 15.68
CA ASN A 352 -1.28 -8.28 14.35
C ASN A 352 -0.64 -7.18 13.48
N VAL A 353 -0.44 -5.98 14.03
CA VAL A 353 0.26 -4.87 13.34
C VAL A 353 1.67 -5.29 12.94
N PHE A 354 2.46 -5.87 13.85
CA PHE A 354 3.83 -6.29 13.53
C PHE A 354 3.88 -7.39 12.47
N VAL A 355 2.96 -8.36 12.51
CA VAL A 355 2.86 -9.38 11.45
C VAL A 355 2.54 -8.74 10.10
N ARG A 356 1.63 -7.77 10.04
CA ARG A 356 1.31 -7.05 8.78
C ARG A 356 2.46 -6.18 8.27
N GLN A 357 3.28 -5.65 9.17
CA GLN A 357 4.42 -4.78 8.88
C GLN A 357 5.78 -5.51 8.87
N ALA A 358 5.77 -6.83 8.67
CA ALA A 358 6.95 -7.70 8.70
C ALA A 358 8.05 -7.34 7.69
N ASP A 359 7.76 -6.53 6.68
CA ASP A 359 8.77 -6.10 5.70
C ASP A 359 9.68 -4.97 6.21
N ILE A 360 9.25 -4.23 7.23
CA ILE A 360 10.00 -3.10 7.80
C ILE A 360 10.30 -3.23 9.30
N VAL A 361 9.43 -3.87 10.09
CA VAL A 361 9.68 -4.10 11.52
C VAL A 361 10.56 -5.33 11.68
N GLU A 362 11.75 -5.14 12.23
CA GLU A 362 12.70 -6.22 12.49
C GLU A 362 12.69 -6.66 13.94
N ILE A 363 12.76 -5.70 14.87
CA ILE A 363 12.80 -5.94 16.30
C ILE A 363 11.54 -5.32 16.90
N ALA A 364 10.91 -6.00 17.85
CA ALA A 364 9.93 -5.39 18.74
C ALA A 364 10.11 -5.96 20.15
N CYS A 365 10.22 -5.08 21.14
CA CYS A 365 10.46 -5.46 22.52
C CYS A 365 9.25 -5.12 23.38
N VAL A 366 8.60 -6.15 23.94
CA VAL A 366 7.50 -5.92 24.89
C VAL A 366 8.07 -5.26 26.13
N ALA A 367 7.54 -4.09 26.45
CA ALA A 367 7.94 -3.30 27.59
C ALA A 367 6.97 -3.57 28.75
N GLN A 368 7.34 -4.35 29.78
CA GLN A 368 8.62 -5.07 29.96
C GLN A 368 8.41 -6.58 30.13
N SER A 369 9.48 -7.33 30.42
CA SER A 369 9.43 -8.80 30.44
C SER A 369 8.99 -9.40 31.78
N VAL A 370 9.28 -8.76 32.92
CA VAL A 370 8.97 -9.30 34.26
C VAL A 370 8.61 -8.16 35.23
N ASN A 371 7.56 -8.36 36.03
CA ASN A 371 6.94 -7.44 37.02
C ASN A 371 6.48 -6.07 36.46
N VAL A 372 7.39 -5.27 35.92
CA VAL A 372 7.17 -3.93 35.38
C VAL A 372 6.35 -4.01 34.08
N ILE A 373 5.09 -3.56 34.07
CA ILE A 373 4.19 -3.57 32.89
C ILE A 373 4.37 -4.81 31.98
N SER A 374 4.31 -6.00 32.59
CA SER A 374 4.89 -7.22 31.99
C SER A 374 3.90 -8.38 31.85
N PRO A 375 4.20 -9.39 31.02
CA PRO A 375 3.39 -10.60 30.95
C PRO A 375 3.51 -11.50 32.18
N LEU A 376 4.44 -11.24 33.10
CA LEU A 376 4.76 -12.12 34.23
C LEU A 376 4.86 -11.34 35.53
N ILE A 377 4.14 -11.78 36.57
CA ILE A 377 4.31 -11.26 37.93
C ILE A 377 4.93 -12.36 38.79
N THR A 378 5.98 -12.03 39.53
CA THR A 378 6.64 -12.93 40.46
C THR A 378 6.30 -12.60 41.91
N SER A 379 6.22 -13.63 42.74
CA SER A 379 6.41 -13.57 44.18
C SER A 379 7.78 -14.18 44.54
N PRO A 380 8.23 -14.15 45.80
CA PRO A 380 9.46 -14.84 46.19
C PRO A 380 9.48 -16.34 45.87
N ASN A 381 8.32 -17.00 45.87
CA ASN A 381 8.21 -18.46 45.79
C ASN A 381 7.64 -18.98 44.47
N ASP A 382 7.04 -18.12 43.66
CA ASP A 382 6.30 -18.53 42.45
C ASP A 382 6.16 -17.37 41.44
N LEU A 383 5.53 -17.63 40.30
CA LEU A 383 5.08 -16.64 39.33
C LEU A 383 3.70 -16.99 38.76
N PHE A 384 3.00 -16.00 38.20
CA PHE A 384 1.83 -16.27 37.35
C PHE A 384 1.91 -15.51 36.02
N ARG A 385 1.20 -16.05 35.03
CA ARG A 385 1.09 -15.50 33.66
C ARG A 385 -0.08 -14.52 33.62
N GLN A 386 0.20 -13.26 33.34
CA GLN A 386 -0.82 -12.24 33.14
C GLN A 386 -1.65 -12.51 31.88
N THR A 387 -2.77 -11.81 31.69
CA THR A 387 -3.61 -12.01 30.51
C THR A 387 -2.88 -11.72 29.19
N ILE A 388 -2.00 -10.71 29.17
CA ILE A 388 -1.20 -10.32 27.98
C ILE A 388 -0.13 -11.35 27.60
N TYR A 389 0.21 -12.30 28.47
CA TYR A 389 1.11 -13.42 28.13
C TYR A 389 0.51 -14.28 27.00
N TRP A 390 -0.80 -14.51 27.02
CA TRP A 390 -1.45 -15.46 26.12
C TRP A 390 -1.41 -15.05 24.64
N PRO A 391 -1.67 -13.79 24.26
CA PRO A 391 -1.39 -13.31 22.91
C PRO A 391 0.07 -13.47 22.50
N LEU A 392 1.04 -13.10 23.37
CA LEU A 392 2.47 -13.24 23.09
C LEU A 392 2.84 -14.70 22.81
N TRP A 393 2.37 -15.63 23.65
CA TRP A 393 2.58 -17.06 23.47
C TRP A 393 1.96 -17.58 22.16
N LEU A 394 0.71 -17.21 21.86
CA LEU A 394 0.03 -17.63 20.63
C LEU A 394 0.78 -17.18 19.37
N PHE A 395 1.15 -15.90 19.30
CA PHE A 395 1.85 -15.39 18.12
C PHE A 395 3.29 -15.91 18.05
N SER A 396 3.99 -16.02 19.18
CA SER A 396 5.34 -16.59 19.20
C SER A 396 5.35 -18.04 18.73
N LYS A 397 4.36 -18.85 19.12
CA LYS A 397 4.26 -20.26 18.74
C LYS A 397 3.77 -20.47 17.31
N TYR A 398 2.78 -19.68 16.87
CA TYR A 398 2.09 -19.94 15.60
C TYR A 398 2.44 -18.94 14.49
N MET A 399 2.86 -17.71 14.76
CA MET A 399 3.19 -16.75 13.69
C MET A 399 4.69 -16.68 13.39
N ARG A 400 5.55 -17.00 14.36
CA ARG A 400 7.00 -17.07 14.20
C ARG A 400 7.42 -17.99 13.06
N GLY A 401 8.43 -17.57 12.30
CA GLY A 401 8.97 -18.32 11.17
C GLY A 401 8.03 -18.44 9.97
N GLY A 402 6.80 -17.91 10.06
CA GLY A 402 5.87 -17.81 8.95
C GLY A 402 6.21 -16.65 8.01
N THR A 403 5.73 -16.73 6.77
CA THR A 403 5.75 -15.61 5.83
C THR A 403 4.43 -14.88 5.92
N SER A 404 4.45 -13.60 6.31
CA SER A 404 3.28 -12.74 6.34
C SER A 404 2.66 -12.60 4.95
N VAL A 405 1.33 -12.63 4.86
CA VAL A 405 0.59 -12.55 3.60
C VAL A 405 -0.51 -11.50 3.66
N ARG A 406 -0.91 -11.01 2.49
CA ARG A 406 -2.01 -10.06 2.38
C ARG A 406 -3.33 -10.69 2.84
N VAL A 407 -4.05 -9.93 3.65
CA VAL A 407 -5.41 -10.22 4.12
C VAL A 407 -6.30 -9.06 3.67
N ALA A 408 -7.47 -9.36 3.11
CA ALA A 408 -8.53 -8.39 2.90
C ALA A 408 -9.68 -8.70 3.84
N LEU A 409 -10.04 -7.73 4.69
CA LEU A 409 -11.06 -7.89 5.72
C LEU A 409 -12.15 -6.84 5.51
N SER A 410 -13.38 -7.30 5.28
CA SER A 410 -14.57 -6.47 5.31
C SER A 410 -15.26 -6.66 6.65
N SER A 411 -15.33 -5.63 7.47
CA SER A 411 -15.88 -5.65 8.83
C SER A 411 -16.58 -4.33 9.14
N PRO A 412 -17.60 -4.29 10.01
CA PRO A 412 -18.09 -3.05 10.61
C PRO A 412 -16.94 -2.23 11.19
N VAL A 413 -17.09 -0.91 11.18
CA VAL A 413 -16.11 0.04 11.72
C VAL A 413 -16.50 0.47 13.13
N PHE A 414 -15.50 0.66 13.97
CA PHE A 414 -15.66 1.20 15.30
C PHE A 414 -16.11 2.66 15.23
N MET A 415 -17.21 2.96 15.91
CA MET A 415 -17.84 4.29 15.87
C MET A 415 -17.46 5.20 17.03
N GLY A 416 -16.81 4.67 18.07
CA GLY A 416 -16.37 5.44 19.23
C GLY A 416 -15.10 6.26 18.98
N GLU A 417 -14.60 6.87 20.04
CA GLU A 417 -13.38 7.69 20.00
C GLU A 417 -12.14 6.79 19.92
N THR A 418 -11.30 7.04 18.92
CA THR A 418 -9.96 6.45 18.83
C THR A 418 -8.97 7.31 19.58
N LEU A 419 -7.96 6.71 20.21
CA LEU A 419 -6.83 7.44 20.74
C LEU A 419 -5.52 6.89 20.16
N PRO A 420 -4.69 7.77 19.55
CA PRO A 420 -4.94 9.19 19.28
C PRO A 420 -6.12 9.46 18.31
N THR A 421 -6.77 10.62 18.46
CA THR A 421 -8.02 10.98 17.72
C THR A 421 -7.83 11.04 16.20
N TRP A 422 -6.61 11.36 15.76
CA TRP A 422 -6.28 11.46 14.34
C TRP A 422 -6.35 10.13 13.59
N ILE A 423 -6.34 8.96 14.27
CA ILE A 423 -6.48 7.66 13.60
C ILE A 423 -7.75 7.68 12.74
N SER A 424 -8.88 8.06 13.35
CA SER A 424 -10.18 8.06 12.69
C SER A 424 -10.30 9.03 11.50
N THR A 425 -9.49 10.09 11.48
CA THR A 425 -9.55 11.14 10.45
C THR A 425 -8.51 10.97 9.35
N VAL A 426 -7.32 10.44 9.65
CA VAL A 426 -6.20 10.31 8.70
C VAL A 426 -6.11 8.89 8.13
N LYS A 427 -6.09 7.86 9.00
CA LYS A 427 -6.06 6.44 8.58
C LYS A 427 -7.45 5.95 8.17
N GLY A 428 -8.48 6.54 8.78
CA GLY A 428 -9.86 6.09 8.70
C GLY A 428 -10.27 5.34 9.96
N ARG A 429 -11.59 5.10 10.11
CA ARG A 429 -12.11 4.41 11.31
C ARG A 429 -11.62 2.96 11.35
N PRO A 430 -11.06 2.51 12.50
CA PRO A 430 -10.72 1.11 12.71
C PRO A 430 -11.89 0.15 12.49
N THR A 431 -11.60 -1.09 12.10
CA THR A 431 -12.60 -2.16 11.97
C THR A 431 -12.80 -2.92 13.28
N GLU A 432 -14.01 -3.40 13.55
CA GLU A 432 -14.28 -4.20 14.76
C GLU A 432 -13.56 -5.56 14.74
N LEU A 433 -13.39 -6.19 13.57
CA LEU A 433 -12.45 -7.29 13.40
C LEU A 433 -11.08 -6.76 12.96
N ASP A 434 -10.02 -7.24 13.58
CA ASP A 434 -8.62 -7.03 13.18
C ASP A 434 -7.96 -8.37 12.88
N ALA A 435 -7.19 -8.47 11.80
CA ALA A 435 -6.61 -9.74 11.38
C ALA A 435 -5.23 -9.63 10.74
N SER A 436 -4.42 -10.65 10.97
CA SER A 436 -3.18 -10.91 10.23
C SER A 436 -3.07 -12.41 9.91
N ALA A 437 -2.28 -12.76 8.90
CA ALA A 437 -2.06 -14.14 8.54
C ALA A 437 -0.64 -14.40 8.07
N VAL A 438 -0.16 -15.62 8.32
CA VAL A 438 1.08 -16.13 7.77
C VAL A 438 0.86 -17.44 7.03
N VAL A 439 1.70 -17.72 6.05
CA VAL A 439 1.89 -19.07 5.51
C VAL A 439 3.10 -19.68 6.19
N HIS A 440 2.89 -20.84 6.79
CA HIS A 440 3.94 -21.63 7.41
C HIS A 440 4.18 -22.89 6.57
N THR A 441 5.45 -23.23 6.33
CA THR A 441 5.83 -24.45 5.61
C THR A 441 6.59 -25.35 6.58
N SER A 442 6.07 -26.55 6.81
CA SER A 442 6.75 -27.55 7.65
C SER A 442 8.00 -28.11 6.96
N ASN A 443 8.88 -28.76 7.73
CA ASN A 443 10.06 -29.46 7.21
C ASN A 443 9.69 -30.55 6.16
N SER A 444 8.47 -31.08 6.22
CA SER A 444 7.95 -32.05 5.24
C SER A 444 7.40 -31.42 3.95
N GLY A 445 7.46 -30.09 3.83
CA GLY A 445 6.92 -29.33 2.69
C GLY A 445 5.42 -29.04 2.77
N LYS A 446 4.69 -29.59 3.75
CA LYS A 446 3.26 -29.26 3.97
C LYS A 446 3.11 -27.80 4.37
N LYS A 447 2.12 -27.13 3.80
CA LYS A 447 1.80 -25.71 4.05
C LYS A 447 0.53 -25.59 4.89
N SER A 448 0.56 -24.64 5.82
CA SER A 448 -0.60 -24.22 6.59
C SER A 448 -0.73 -22.70 6.55
N VAL A 449 -1.96 -22.20 6.46
CA VAL A 449 -2.28 -20.79 6.71
C VAL A 449 -2.65 -20.65 8.17
N ARG A 450 -2.00 -19.72 8.87
CA ARG A 450 -2.29 -19.41 10.28
C ARG A 450 -2.83 -17.99 10.34
N ILE A 451 -4.03 -17.83 10.89
CA ILE A 451 -4.80 -16.58 10.85
C ILE A 451 -5.12 -16.17 12.28
N ALA A 452 -4.65 -15.01 12.72
CA ALA A 452 -5.06 -14.42 13.99
C ALA A 452 -6.15 -13.37 13.72
N VAL A 453 -7.26 -13.47 14.45
CA VAL A 453 -8.37 -12.55 14.37
C VAL A 453 -8.73 -12.08 15.77
N VAL A 454 -8.72 -10.77 15.98
CA VAL A 454 -9.19 -10.12 17.20
C VAL A 454 -10.58 -9.55 16.89
N ASN A 455 -11.59 -9.99 17.62
CA ASN A 455 -12.88 -9.32 17.63
C ASN A 455 -12.90 -8.29 18.77
N ARG A 456 -12.75 -7.03 18.37
CA ARG A 456 -12.71 -5.83 19.22
C ARG A 456 -14.10 -5.25 19.48
N SER A 457 -15.16 -5.95 19.08
CA SER A 457 -16.53 -5.55 19.38
C SER A 457 -16.90 -5.93 20.80
N GLU A 458 -17.39 -4.95 21.56
CA GLU A 458 -17.95 -5.18 22.89
C GLU A 458 -19.33 -5.85 22.84
N ARG A 459 -20.00 -5.82 21.68
CA ARG A 459 -21.43 -6.14 21.56
C ARG A 459 -21.73 -7.28 20.62
N ASN A 460 -20.91 -7.46 19.59
CA ASN A 460 -21.27 -8.32 18.46
C ASN A 460 -20.28 -9.48 18.31
N SER A 461 -20.84 -10.69 18.17
CA SER A 461 -20.11 -11.83 17.62
C SER A 461 -20.36 -11.87 16.11
N TYR A 462 -19.32 -12.17 15.34
CA TYR A 462 -19.35 -12.11 13.89
C TYR A 462 -19.17 -13.50 13.28
N GLU A 463 -20.21 -14.01 12.61
CA GLU A 463 -20.06 -15.17 11.74
C GLU A 463 -19.49 -14.71 10.39
N THR A 464 -18.23 -15.04 10.15
CA THR A 464 -17.47 -14.50 9.02
C THR A 464 -17.06 -15.64 8.08
N PRO A 465 -17.43 -15.58 6.79
CA PRO A 465 -16.81 -16.39 5.75
C PRO A 465 -15.30 -16.16 5.72
N VAL A 466 -14.53 -17.24 5.77
CA VAL A 466 -13.06 -17.20 5.71
C VAL A 466 -12.63 -17.90 4.44
N ARG A 467 -12.16 -17.13 3.46
CA ARG A 467 -11.80 -17.62 2.13
C ARG A 467 -10.29 -17.60 1.99
N VAL A 468 -9.69 -18.76 1.79
CA VAL A 468 -8.27 -18.87 1.45
C VAL A 468 -8.14 -18.92 -0.06
N ALA A 469 -7.60 -17.85 -0.65
CA ALA A 469 -7.54 -17.71 -2.09
C ALA A 469 -6.66 -18.82 -2.72
N PHE A 470 -7.15 -19.38 -3.82
CA PHE A 470 -6.42 -20.32 -4.67
C PHE A 470 -5.88 -21.58 -3.95
N SER A 471 -6.50 -21.96 -2.83
CA SER A 471 -6.11 -23.13 -2.06
C SER A 471 -7.34 -23.86 -1.53
N ASN A 472 -7.29 -25.18 -1.46
CA ASN A 472 -8.24 -25.96 -0.70
C ASN A 472 -7.77 -26.04 0.74
N VAL A 473 -8.67 -25.72 1.67
CA VAL A 473 -8.45 -25.97 3.09
C VAL A 473 -8.85 -27.41 3.39
N VAL A 474 -7.99 -28.13 4.11
CA VAL A 474 -8.27 -29.50 4.58
C VAL A 474 -9.48 -29.49 5.52
N LYS A 475 -10.25 -30.59 5.57
CA LYS A 475 -11.59 -30.69 6.21
C LYS A 475 -11.66 -30.37 7.72
N GLU A 476 -10.55 -30.04 8.37
CA GLU A 476 -10.44 -29.73 9.80
C GLU A 476 -9.66 -28.43 10.00
N VAL A 477 -10.03 -27.69 11.05
CA VAL A 477 -9.31 -26.51 11.54
C VAL A 477 -8.89 -26.75 12.99
N GLU A 478 -7.65 -26.40 13.32
CA GLU A 478 -7.21 -26.24 14.71
C GLU A 478 -7.43 -24.79 15.13
N VAL A 479 -8.07 -24.61 16.30
CA VAL A 479 -8.52 -23.30 16.79
C VAL A 479 -8.01 -23.10 18.19
N HIS A 480 -7.36 -21.94 18.38
CA HIS A 480 -7.01 -21.42 19.69
C HIS A 480 -7.85 -20.19 19.99
N GLU A 481 -8.49 -20.15 21.14
CA GLU A 481 -9.40 -19.06 21.53
C GLU A 481 -9.04 -18.56 22.93
N LEU A 482 -8.81 -17.25 23.03
CA LEU A 482 -8.72 -16.51 24.29
C LEU A 482 -10.01 -15.70 24.45
N TRP A 483 -10.83 -16.07 25.43
CA TRP A 483 -12.10 -15.43 25.70
C TRP A 483 -12.54 -15.64 27.14
N HIS A 484 -13.24 -14.65 27.70
CA HIS A 484 -13.89 -14.73 29.00
C HIS A 484 -15.21 -13.91 28.97
N PRO A 485 -16.28 -14.30 29.69
CA PRO A 485 -17.55 -13.58 29.68
C PRO A 485 -17.47 -12.15 30.27
N ARG A 486 -16.50 -11.90 31.15
CA ARG A 486 -16.21 -10.57 31.72
C ARG A 486 -14.95 -10.00 31.07
N ILE A 487 -15.04 -8.79 30.53
CA ILE A 487 -13.92 -8.14 29.84
C ILE A 487 -12.84 -7.64 30.81
N GLU A 488 -13.23 -7.37 32.05
CA GLU A 488 -12.35 -6.95 33.15
C GLU A 488 -11.68 -8.13 33.86
N ALA A 489 -11.95 -9.38 33.44
CA ALA A 489 -11.32 -10.55 34.02
C ALA A 489 -9.81 -10.50 33.85
N ARG A 490 -9.10 -10.93 34.90
CA ARG A 490 -7.66 -10.88 35.01
C ARG A 490 -7.14 -12.13 35.73
N ASN A 491 -5.91 -12.51 35.42
CA ASN A 491 -5.21 -13.53 36.19
C ASN A 491 -4.58 -12.90 37.43
N GLY A 492 -4.39 -13.70 38.47
CA GLY A 492 -3.76 -13.31 39.71
C GLY A 492 -3.49 -14.52 40.60
N TRP A 493 -3.00 -14.26 41.81
CA TRP A 493 -2.76 -15.29 42.81
C TRP A 493 -4.06 -15.96 43.25
N GLY A 494 -4.13 -17.30 43.15
CA GLY A 494 -5.30 -18.12 43.41
C GLY A 494 -6.28 -18.25 42.23
N ASN A 495 -6.04 -17.54 41.13
CA ASN A 495 -6.83 -17.57 39.90
C ASN A 495 -5.92 -17.41 38.66
N GLU A 496 -4.78 -18.10 38.65
CA GLU A 496 -3.67 -17.87 37.72
C GLU A 496 -4.02 -18.11 36.25
N ASN A 497 -5.10 -18.86 35.98
CA ASN A 497 -5.54 -19.25 34.64
C ASN A 497 -7.00 -18.85 34.32
N GLU A 498 -7.58 -17.88 35.05
CA GLU A 498 -8.96 -17.42 34.83
C GLU A 498 -9.21 -17.00 33.38
N VAL A 499 -8.26 -16.28 32.80
CA VAL A 499 -8.19 -15.92 31.39
C VAL A 499 -7.00 -16.65 30.78
N SER A 500 -7.28 -17.69 30.00
CA SER A 500 -6.27 -18.54 29.36
C SER A 500 -6.74 -19.03 27.99
N VAL A 501 -5.79 -19.53 27.18
CA VAL A 501 -6.10 -20.03 25.85
C VAL A 501 -6.71 -21.42 25.93
N THR A 502 -7.83 -21.60 25.22
CA THR A 502 -8.39 -22.93 24.96
C THR A 502 -8.05 -23.37 23.54
N THR A 503 -7.78 -24.67 23.35
CA THR A 503 -7.43 -25.24 22.04
C THR A 503 -8.40 -26.36 21.70
N LYS A 504 -8.89 -26.40 20.45
CA LYS A 504 -9.75 -27.47 19.94
C LYS A 504 -9.54 -27.69 18.45
N ARG A 505 -9.89 -28.89 17.97
CA ARG A 505 -10.05 -29.19 16.54
C ARG A 505 -11.53 -29.23 16.19
N ALA A 506 -11.88 -28.70 15.02
CA ALA A 506 -13.25 -28.65 14.56
C ALA A 506 -13.35 -28.88 13.04
N PRO A 507 -14.47 -29.42 12.53
CA PRO A 507 -14.69 -29.52 11.09
C PRO A 507 -14.68 -28.14 10.40
N TRP A 508 -13.94 -28.01 9.31
CA TRP A 508 -13.88 -26.77 8.53
C TRP A 508 -15.11 -26.64 7.62
N LYS A 509 -15.82 -25.51 7.74
CA LYS A 509 -17.05 -25.21 6.97
C LYS A 509 -16.95 -23.95 6.10
N GLY A 510 -15.74 -23.42 5.90
CA GLY A 510 -15.50 -22.19 5.12
C GLY A 510 -15.92 -20.88 5.83
N LYS A 511 -16.32 -20.95 7.10
CA LYS A 511 -16.69 -19.81 7.94
C LYS A 511 -16.37 -20.09 9.40
N TRP A 512 -16.17 -19.04 10.18
CA TRP A 512 -15.96 -19.13 11.63
C TRP A 512 -16.74 -18.03 12.36
N THR A 513 -17.19 -18.31 13.58
CA THR A 513 -17.81 -17.31 14.45
C THR A 513 -16.74 -16.73 15.38
N PHE A 514 -16.33 -15.49 15.13
CA PHE A 514 -15.45 -14.74 16.01
C PHE A 514 -16.28 -14.11 17.12
N ARG A 515 -16.18 -14.67 18.33
CA ARG A 515 -16.96 -14.23 19.48
C ARG A 515 -16.62 -12.79 19.86
N MET A 516 -17.58 -12.04 20.38
CA MET A 516 -17.32 -10.69 20.92
C MET A 516 -16.18 -10.76 21.95
N ASN A 517 -15.33 -9.74 21.99
CA ASN A 517 -14.20 -9.66 22.93
C ASN A 517 -13.30 -10.90 22.93
N SER A 518 -12.84 -11.35 21.78
CA SER A 518 -12.02 -12.56 21.67
C SER A 518 -10.80 -12.37 20.79
N LEU A 519 -9.76 -13.15 21.08
CA LEU A 519 -8.70 -13.47 20.14
C LEU A 519 -8.90 -14.92 19.68
N THR A 520 -8.98 -15.14 18.38
CA THR A 520 -9.05 -16.46 17.75
C THR A 520 -7.87 -16.64 16.81
N LEU A 521 -7.11 -17.73 16.96
CA LEU A 521 -6.10 -18.17 16.00
C LEU A 521 -6.58 -19.44 15.31
N LEU A 522 -6.68 -19.40 13.98
CA LEU A 522 -7.05 -20.53 13.13
C LEU A 522 -5.80 -21.09 12.45
N VAL A 523 -5.55 -22.39 12.55
CA VAL A 523 -4.53 -23.11 11.79
C VAL A 523 -5.24 -23.98 10.76
N LEU A 524 -5.02 -23.67 9.48
CA LEU A 524 -5.66 -24.29 8.34
C LEU A 524 -4.59 -24.93 7.46
N ASP A 525 -4.55 -26.26 7.39
CA ASP A 525 -3.72 -26.94 6.40
C ASP A 525 -4.28 -26.71 4.99
N ILE A 526 -3.40 -26.44 4.02
CA ILE A 526 -3.79 -26.08 2.65
C ILE A 526 -3.11 -26.91 1.57
N GLU A 527 -3.85 -27.15 0.49
CA GLU A 527 -3.38 -27.71 -0.77
C GLU A 527 -3.55 -26.67 -1.89
N GLN A 528 -2.47 -26.31 -2.61
CA GLN A 528 -2.49 -25.22 -3.60
C GLN A 528 -3.21 -25.63 -4.91
N TYR A 529 -4.02 -24.71 -5.47
CA TYR A 529 -4.91 -24.94 -6.61
C TYR A 529 -4.41 -24.35 -7.94
N MET A 530 -3.51 -23.35 -7.92
CA MET A 530 -3.17 -22.57 -9.13
C MET A 530 -2.55 -23.38 -10.27
N ASP A 531 -1.92 -24.52 -9.97
CA ASP A 531 -1.37 -25.41 -10.99
C ASP A 531 -2.47 -26.23 -11.72
N ASN A 532 -3.74 -26.15 -11.29
CA ASN A 532 -4.81 -27.06 -11.72
C ASN A 532 -5.95 -26.39 -12.53
N VAL A 533 -5.90 -25.08 -12.82
CA VAL A 533 -6.89 -24.44 -13.72
C VAL A 533 -6.40 -24.57 -15.17
N PRO A 534 -7.14 -25.28 -16.05
CA PRO A 534 -6.74 -25.45 -17.44
C PRO A 534 -6.52 -24.11 -18.16
N VAL A 535 -5.48 -24.04 -19.00
CA VAL A 535 -5.07 -22.83 -19.72
C VAL A 535 -6.23 -22.27 -20.57
N GLU A 536 -7.09 -23.13 -21.10
CA GLU A 536 -8.25 -22.78 -21.91
C GLU A 536 -9.26 -21.92 -21.15
N LEU A 537 -9.45 -22.17 -19.84
CA LEU A 537 -10.34 -21.37 -19.01
C LEU A 537 -9.74 -19.99 -18.72
N TRP A 538 -8.43 -19.92 -18.46
CA TRP A 538 -7.73 -18.64 -18.32
C TRP A 538 -7.81 -17.81 -19.60
N MET A 539 -7.57 -18.43 -20.75
CA MET A 539 -7.73 -17.80 -22.06
C MET A 539 -9.15 -17.25 -22.25
N ARG A 540 -10.19 -18.01 -21.85
CA ARG A 540 -11.57 -17.55 -21.93
C ARG A 540 -11.85 -16.36 -21.01
N ILE A 541 -11.38 -16.41 -19.76
CA ILE A 541 -11.50 -15.30 -18.80
C ILE A 541 -10.83 -14.04 -19.34
N PHE A 542 -9.59 -14.14 -19.80
CA PHE A 542 -8.86 -12.99 -20.34
C PHE A 542 -9.52 -12.42 -21.59
N SER A 543 -10.09 -13.27 -22.45
CA SER A 543 -10.86 -12.81 -23.60
C SER A 543 -12.09 -11.97 -23.24
N LEU A 544 -12.68 -12.21 -22.06
CA LEU A 544 -13.86 -11.49 -21.57
C LEU A 544 -13.48 -10.28 -20.70
N ALA A 545 -12.34 -10.33 -20.00
CA ALA A 545 -11.90 -9.28 -19.10
C ALA A 545 -11.14 -8.16 -19.83
N CYS A 546 -10.37 -8.47 -20.88
CA CYS A 546 -9.59 -7.49 -21.65
C CYS A 546 -10.47 -6.71 -22.64
N THR A 547 -11.45 -5.98 -22.12
CA THR A 547 -12.44 -5.19 -22.87
C THR A 547 -12.54 -3.74 -22.38
N ASP A 548 -11.51 -3.26 -21.69
CA ASP A 548 -11.40 -1.88 -21.17
C ASP A 548 -10.49 -1.03 -22.07
N ASP A 549 -9.87 0.03 -21.56
CA ASP A 549 -8.95 0.88 -22.33
C ASP A 549 -7.51 0.32 -22.45
N GLY A 550 -7.31 -0.95 -22.09
CA GLY A 550 -6.03 -1.67 -22.11
C GLY A 550 -5.42 -1.86 -20.72
N SER A 551 -6.03 -1.28 -19.69
CA SER A 551 -5.53 -1.35 -18.31
C SER A 551 -5.48 -2.77 -17.77
N THR A 552 -6.50 -3.59 -18.06
CA THR A 552 -6.62 -4.98 -17.60
C THR A 552 -5.55 -5.85 -18.25
N GLY A 553 -5.34 -5.71 -19.55
CA GLY A 553 -4.30 -6.45 -20.27
C GLY A 553 -2.89 -6.17 -19.73
N ARG A 554 -2.61 -4.90 -19.42
CA ARG A 554 -1.35 -4.50 -18.77
C ARG A 554 -1.20 -5.12 -17.39
N SER A 555 -2.23 -5.04 -16.54
CA SER A 555 -2.21 -5.59 -15.18
C SER A 555 -1.96 -7.10 -15.19
N LEU A 556 -2.64 -7.85 -16.06
CA LEU A 556 -2.44 -9.30 -16.21
C LEU A 556 -1.00 -9.66 -16.57
N SER A 557 -0.36 -8.88 -17.44
CA SER A 557 1.04 -9.12 -17.84
C SER A 557 2.06 -8.99 -16.69
N LEU A 558 1.66 -8.36 -15.57
CA LEU A 558 2.50 -8.11 -14.40
C LEU A 558 2.26 -9.10 -13.25
N VAL A 559 1.25 -9.97 -13.33
CA VAL A 559 0.85 -10.88 -12.23
C VAL A 559 1.89 -11.96 -11.96
N SER A 560 2.21 -12.78 -12.98
CA SER A 560 3.16 -13.88 -12.87
C SER A 560 3.68 -14.27 -14.26
N ARG A 561 4.71 -15.12 -14.33
CA ARG A 561 5.21 -15.63 -15.62
C ARG A 561 4.13 -16.42 -16.38
N LEU A 562 3.44 -17.33 -15.69
CA LEU A 562 2.34 -18.12 -16.27
C LEU A 562 1.22 -17.22 -16.80
N VAL A 563 0.74 -16.26 -16.00
CA VAL A 563 -0.36 -15.37 -16.40
C VAL A 563 0.07 -14.44 -17.55
N ARG A 564 1.33 -13.97 -17.55
CA ARG A 564 1.88 -13.18 -18.65
C ARG A 564 1.87 -13.96 -19.97
N ASP A 565 2.23 -15.23 -19.93
CA ASP A 565 2.29 -16.06 -21.14
C ASP A 565 0.89 -16.40 -21.67
N ILE A 566 -0.04 -16.76 -20.78
CA ILE A 566 -1.43 -17.04 -21.17
C ILE A 566 -2.15 -15.76 -21.66
N SER A 567 -1.91 -14.61 -21.02
CA SER A 567 -2.57 -13.34 -21.38
C SER A 567 -2.03 -12.70 -22.66
N ARG A 568 -0.90 -13.17 -23.21
CA ARG A 568 -0.24 -12.58 -24.38
C ARG A 568 -1.15 -12.44 -25.61
N SER A 569 -2.11 -13.34 -25.77
CA SER A 569 -3.08 -13.32 -26.89
C SER A 569 -4.26 -12.35 -26.70
N TYR A 570 -4.40 -11.78 -25.50
CA TYR A 570 -5.56 -10.96 -25.09
C TYR A 570 -5.15 -9.59 -24.54
N CYS A 571 -3.90 -9.40 -24.12
CA CYS A 571 -3.44 -8.18 -23.48
C CYS A 571 -3.55 -6.94 -24.39
N LEU A 572 -3.50 -7.12 -25.71
CA LEU A 572 -3.70 -6.08 -26.71
C LEU A 572 -5.11 -6.05 -27.30
N GLN A 573 -6.08 -6.81 -26.74
CA GLN A 573 -7.40 -6.96 -27.34
C GLN A 573 -8.18 -5.65 -27.46
N SER A 574 -8.04 -4.75 -26.48
CA SER A 574 -8.69 -3.46 -26.42
C SER A 574 -7.68 -2.39 -26.01
N ILE A 575 -7.52 -1.34 -26.81
CA ILE A 575 -6.49 -0.33 -26.63
C ILE A 575 -7.07 1.06 -26.88
N ALA A 576 -6.84 1.98 -25.94
CA ALA A 576 -7.06 3.40 -26.15
C ALA A 576 -5.73 4.17 -26.16
N LEU A 577 -5.50 4.90 -27.25
CA LEU A 577 -4.33 5.76 -27.45
C LEU A 577 -4.77 7.22 -27.43
N SER A 578 -4.03 8.05 -26.70
CA SER A 578 -4.26 9.48 -26.56
C SER A 578 -2.93 10.22 -26.73
N GLY A 579 -2.83 11.02 -27.78
CA GLY A 579 -1.63 11.80 -28.12
C GLY A 579 -0.58 11.01 -28.91
N ARG A 580 0.40 11.74 -29.46
CA ARG A 580 1.38 11.15 -30.41
C ARG A 580 2.41 10.27 -29.72
N GLU A 581 2.78 10.57 -28.48
CA GLU A 581 3.68 9.72 -27.68
C GLU A 581 3.14 8.29 -27.52
N GLN A 582 1.86 8.15 -27.14
CA GLN A 582 1.23 6.84 -26.97
C GLN A 582 1.13 6.09 -28.30
N LEU A 583 0.79 6.81 -29.39
CA LEU A 583 0.79 6.25 -30.74
C LEU A 583 2.18 5.73 -31.13
N HIS A 584 3.22 6.53 -30.99
CA HIS A 584 4.59 6.15 -31.33
C HIS A 584 5.05 4.91 -30.53
N THR A 585 4.88 4.96 -29.20
CA THR A 585 5.25 3.86 -28.31
C THR A 585 4.48 2.59 -28.65
N PHE A 586 3.19 2.71 -28.96
CA PHE A 586 2.37 1.57 -29.35
C PHE A 586 2.78 0.98 -30.70
N ALA A 587 3.16 1.81 -31.66
CA ALA A 587 3.70 1.34 -32.94
C ALA A 587 4.99 0.51 -32.72
N GLU A 588 5.87 0.92 -31.81
CA GLU A 588 7.04 0.13 -31.43
C GLU A 588 6.68 -1.21 -30.76
N ILE A 589 5.71 -1.20 -29.86
CA ILE A 589 5.19 -2.43 -29.24
C ILE A 589 4.69 -3.39 -30.32
N LEU A 590 3.92 -2.90 -31.29
CA LEU A 590 3.44 -3.72 -32.40
C LEU A 590 4.59 -4.25 -33.27
N ARG A 591 5.64 -3.47 -33.54
CA ARG A 591 6.84 -3.94 -34.27
C ARG A 591 7.54 -5.09 -33.55
N ARG A 592 7.59 -5.06 -32.22
CA ARG A 592 8.22 -6.09 -31.39
C ARG A 592 7.31 -7.29 -31.08
N THR A 593 6.01 -7.15 -31.29
CA THR A 593 5.03 -8.21 -31.02
C THR A 593 4.85 -9.08 -32.25
N SER A 594 4.89 -10.41 -32.11
CA SER A 594 4.65 -11.33 -33.23
C SER A 594 3.23 -11.19 -33.80
N PRO A 595 3.01 -11.37 -35.13
CA PRO A 595 1.71 -11.16 -35.78
C PRO A 595 0.52 -11.86 -35.11
N GLU A 596 0.72 -13.08 -34.59
CA GLU A 596 -0.29 -13.88 -33.90
C GLU A 596 -0.80 -13.26 -32.58
N HIS A 597 -0.02 -12.36 -31.98
CA HIS A 597 -0.36 -11.67 -30.74
C HIS A 597 -0.83 -10.21 -30.95
N ARG A 598 -0.88 -9.73 -32.20
CA ARG A 598 -1.38 -8.37 -32.55
C ARG A 598 -2.90 -8.28 -32.64
N ARG A 599 -3.62 -9.15 -31.92
CA ARG A 599 -5.07 -9.32 -32.06
C ARG A 599 -5.86 -8.21 -31.36
N ILE A 600 -5.89 -7.03 -31.98
CA ILE A 600 -6.63 -5.87 -31.50
C ILE A 600 -8.03 -5.90 -32.09
N ARG A 601 -9.05 -5.97 -31.22
CA ARG A 601 -10.47 -5.96 -31.60
C ARG A 601 -11.11 -4.61 -31.41
N HIS A 602 -10.63 -3.84 -30.44
CA HIS A 602 -11.20 -2.55 -30.10
C HIS A 602 -10.07 -1.52 -30.04
N LEU A 603 -10.19 -0.47 -30.86
CA LEU A 603 -9.18 0.57 -30.94
C LEU A 603 -9.82 1.94 -30.82
N PHE A 604 -9.31 2.72 -29.88
CA PHE A 604 -9.60 4.15 -29.76
C PHE A 604 -8.31 4.93 -29.99
N ILE A 605 -8.36 5.91 -30.88
CA ILE A 605 -7.25 6.82 -31.14
C ILE A 605 -7.79 8.24 -31.01
N ALA A 606 -7.19 9.02 -30.13
CA ALA A 606 -7.44 10.45 -30.08
C ALA A 606 -6.15 11.23 -30.13
N ASP A 607 -6.11 12.22 -31.02
CA ASP A 607 -5.15 13.29 -30.91
C ASP A 607 -5.51 14.19 -29.70
N SER A 608 -4.81 14.01 -28.57
CA SER A 608 -5.06 14.75 -27.33
C SER A 608 -3.93 15.73 -27.02
N ARG A 609 -4.28 16.91 -26.48
CA ARG A 609 -3.31 17.82 -25.87
C ARG A 609 -2.68 17.20 -24.62
N PRO A 610 -1.44 17.55 -24.25
CA PRO A 610 -0.86 17.13 -22.98
C PRO A 610 -1.72 17.65 -21.81
N PRO A 611 -1.85 16.90 -20.70
CA PRO A 611 -2.60 17.37 -19.53
C PRO A 611 -2.08 18.71 -19.04
N ARG A 612 -2.96 19.64 -18.63
CA ARG A 612 -2.54 20.95 -18.05
C ARG A 612 -1.54 20.79 -16.90
N LYS A 613 -1.69 19.72 -16.09
CA LYS A 613 -0.74 19.37 -15.01
C LYS A 613 0.64 18.96 -15.54
N MET A 614 0.73 18.36 -16.73
CA MET A 614 2.00 18.00 -17.38
C MET A 614 2.71 19.26 -17.90
N LEU A 615 2.00 20.16 -18.58
CA LEU A 615 2.51 21.48 -18.96
C LEU A 615 2.94 22.32 -17.73
N ALA A 616 2.25 22.17 -16.60
CA ALA A 616 2.63 22.80 -15.33
C ALA A 616 3.79 22.08 -14.61
N ALA A 617 3.94 20.76 -14.78
CA ALA A 617 5.06 19.96 -14.24
C ALA A 617 6.37 20.27 -14.97
N PHE A 618 6.30 20.66 -16.24
CA PHE A 618 7.38 21.37 -16.94
C PHE A 618 7.48 22.83 -16.44
N GLY A 619 7.56 23.01 -15.11
CA GLY A 619 7.40 24.28 -14.38
C GLY A 619 8.39 25.39 -14.73
N ASN A 620 9.29 25.15 -15.69
CA ASN A 620 9.89 26.20 -16.47
C ASN A 620 10.32 25.61 -17.82
N LEU A 621 9.44 25.53 -18.82
CA LEU A 621 9.81 25.08 -20.17
C LEU A 621 11.03 25.86 -20.72
N SER A 622 11.28 27.10 -20.25
CA SER A 622 12.49 27.86 -20.58
C SER A 622 13.80 27.29 -20.01
N ALA A 623 13.73 26.36 -19.06
CA ALA A 623 14.88 25.67 -18.46
C ALA A 623 15.20 24.32 -19.14
N LEU A 624 14.38 23.86 -20.09
CA LEU A 624 14.64 22.65 -20.86
C LEU A 624 15.63 22.94 -21.99
N GLY A 625 16.52 21.97 -22.26
CA GLY A 625 17.42 22.04 -23.41
C GLY A 625 16.69 21.91 -24.74
N ASN A 626 17.35 22.31 -25.83
CA ASN A 626 16.80 22.27 -27.19
C ASN A 626 16.22 20.88 -27.56
N GLU A 627 16.88 19.79 -27.19
CA GLU A 627 16.43 18.42 -27.50
C GLU A 627 15.08 18.09 -26.86
N GLU A 628 14.89 18.41 -25.58
CA GLU A 628 13.65 18.10 -24.87
C GLU A 628 12.50 19.01 -25.34
N LEU A 629 12.80 20.28 -25.69
CA LEU A 629 11.82 21.17 -26.30
C LEU A 629 11.38 20.69 -27.70
N ILE A 630 12.31 20.21 -28.52
CA ILE A 630 11.99 19.57 -29.81
C ILE A 630 11.17 18.29 -29.57
N ARG A 631 11.52 17.51 -28.54
CA ARG A 631 10.75 16.32 -28.16
C ARG A 631 9.31 16.65 -27.78
N VAL A 632 9.09 17.74 -27.04
CA VAL A 632 7.73 18.21 -26.70
C VAL A 632 6.97 18.67 -27.96
N LEU A 633 7.62 19.44 -28.84
CA LEU A 633 7.05 19.87 -30.13
C LEU A 633 6.70 18.70 -31.06
N THR A 634 7.39 17.56 -30.94
CA THR A 634 7.22 16.41 -31.82
C THR A 634 6.19 15.40 -31.29
N LEU A 635 6.17 15.15 -29.98
CA LEU A 635 5.33 14.10 -29.36
C LEU A 635 3.94 14.57 -28.91
N TYR A 636 3.70 15.88 -28.81
CA TYR A 636 2.45 16.42 -28.28
C TYR A 636 1.77 17.37 -29.28
N SER A 637 0.44 17.35 -29.25
CA SER A 637 -0.37 18.31 -30.01
C SER A 637 -0.61 19.56 -29.16
N LEU A 638 -0.01 20.67 -29.58
CA LEU A 638 0.05 21.94 -28.86
C LEU A 638 -0.88 22.98 -29.51
N SER A 639 -1.36 23.96 -28.74
CA SER A 639 -2.00 25.15 -29.29
C SER A 639 -0.99 26.01 -30.05
N PHE A 640 -1.48 26.88 -30.92
CA PHE A 640 -0.63 27.85 -31.61
C PHE A 640 0.14 28.73 -30.63
N GLU A 641 -0.46 29.15 -29.50
CA GLU A 641 0.24 29.93 -28.48
C GLU A 641 1.30 29.10 -27.74
N GLU A 642 1.00 27.84 -27.41
CA GLU A 642 1.92 26.92 -26.72
C GLU A 642 3.12 26.58 -27.62
N GLU A 643 2.87 26.29 -28.89
CA GLU A 643 3.91 26.05 -29.90
C GLU A 643 4.78 27.30 -30.06
N GLN A 644 4.17 28.48 -30.21
CA GLN A 644 4.92 29.74 -30.30
C GLN A 644 5.75 30.02 -29.04
N ALA A 645 5.24 29.71 -27.85
CA ALA A 645 5.97 29.89 -26.60
C ALA A 645 7.23 29.01 -26.57
N ILE A 646 7.11 27.74 -26.96
CA ILE A 646 8.27 26.82 -27.03
C ILE A 646 9.27 27.27 -28.08
N TRP A 647 8.79 27.69 -29.26
CA TRP A 647 9.67 28.23 -30.30
C TRP A 647 10.43 29.47 -29.85
N ARG A 648 9.95 30.25 -28.88
CA ARG A 648 10.71 31.41 -28.37
C ARG A 648 11.96 31.00 -27.58
N TRP A 649 11.91 29.87 -26.88
CA TRP A 649 13.02 29.39 -26.02
C TRP A 649 14.10 28.61 -26.76
N LEU A 650 13.81 28.10 -27.96
CA LEU A 650 14.80 27.43 -28.79
C LEU A 650 15.89 28.40 -29.30
N SER A 651 17.11 27.89 -29.50
CA SER A 651 18.21 28.71 -30.03
C SER A 651 17.97 29.15 -31.49
N PRO A 652 18.58 30.25 -31.96
CA PRO A 652 18.42 30.75 -33.34
C PRO A 652 18.72 29.70 -34.42
N GLU A 653 19.68 28.81 -34.17
CA GLU A 653 20.09 27.74 -35.07
C GLU A 653 18.94 26.74 -35.27
N VAL A 654 18.31 26.27 -34.20
CA VAL A 654 17.17 25.34 -34.26
C VAL A 654 15.92 26.02 -34.84
N LYS A 655 15.71 27.30 -34.57
CA LYS A 655 14.60 28.08 -35.15
C LYS A 655 14.66 28.11 -36.69
N SER A 656 15.86 28.08 -37.27
CA SER A 656 16.03 28.03 -38.73
C SER A 656 15.54 26.73 -39.36
N GLU A 657 15.48 25.64 -38.57
CA GLU A 657 14.99 24.32 -38.98
C GLU A 657 13.50 24.09 -38.65
N ARG A 658 12.78 25.12 -38.17
CA ARG A 658 11.39 25.01 -37.70
C ARG A 658 10.47 24.26 -38.66
N ALA A 659 10.53 24.61 -39.94
CA ALA A 659 9.70 23.98 -40.97
C ALA A 659 10.02 22.48 -41.12
N GLU A 660 11.30 22.11 -41.05
CA GLU A 660 11.76 20.73 -41.19
C GLU A 660 11.39 19.88 -39.98
N ILE A 661 11.54 20.41 -38.76
CA ILE A 661 11.19 19.71 -37.51
C ILE A 661 9.68 19.41 -37.45
N LEU A 662 8.84 20.41 -37.79
CA LEU A 662 7.39 20.25 -37.82
C LEU A 662 6.94 19.29 -38.93
N ASP A 663 7.58 19.33 -40.10
CA ASP A 663 7.32 18.40 -41.20
C ASP A 663 7.72 16.97 -40.84
N ARG A 664 8.90 16.77 -40.24
CA ARG A 664 9.38 15.46 -39.76
C ARG A 664 8.46 14.88 -38.69
N SER A 665 8.02 15.70 -37.73
CA SER A 665 7.03 15.33 -36.71
C SER A 665 5.71 14.86 -37.33
N ARG A 666 5.18 15.65 -38.28
CA ARG A 666 3.94 15.31 -38.99
C ARG A 666 4.07 14.01 -39.77
N LYS A 667 5.18 13.82 -40.49
CA LYS A 667 5.48 12.59 -41.24
C LYS A 667 5.61 11.37 -40.33
N ALA A 668 6.31 11.50 -39.19
CA ALA A 668 6.46 10.42 -38.22
C ALA A 668 5.11 10.01 -37.61
N PHE A 669 4.28 10.98 -37.22
CA PHE A 669 2.93 10.74 -36.74
C PHE A 669 2.07 9.99 -37.76
N VAL A 670 2.08 10.45 -39.02
CA VAL A 670 1.37 9.81 -40.12
C VAL A 670 1.85 8.37 -40.33
N HIS A 671 3.16 8.16 -40.34
CA HIS A 671 3.75 6.85 -40.54
C HIS A 671 3.37 5.86 -39.42
N ASP A 672 3.41 6.29 -38.15
CA ASP A 672 3.02 5.43 -37.03
C ASP A 672 1.51 5.15 -37.02
N LEU A 673 0.68 6.14 -37.33
CA LEU A 673 -0.76 5.95 -37.47
C LEU A 673 -1.10 4.96 -38.58
N GLU A 674 -0.47 5.10 -39.75
CA GLU A 674 -0.65 4.19 -40.88
C GLU A 674 -0.19 2.77 -40.53
N TYR A 675 0.97 2.62 -39.91
CA TYR A 675 1.49 1.33 -39.47
C TYR A 675 0.54 0.65 -38.46
N ILE A 676 0.01 1.39 -37.49
CA ILE A 676 -0.97 0.87 -36.52
C ILE A 676 -2.23 0.41 -37.25
N LEU A 677 -2.82 1.26 -38.09
CA LEU A 677 -4.07 0.95 -38.80
C LEU A 677 -3.91 -0.27 -39.72
N GLN A 678 -2.80 -0.40 -40.45
CA GLN A 678 -2.51 -1.58 -41.27
C GLN A 678 -2.32 -2.84 -40.42
N SER A 679 -1.63 -2.72 -39.29
CA SER A 679 -1.36 -3.86 -38.40
C SER A 679 -2.63 -4.41 -37.74
N VAL A 680 -3.62 -3.56 -37.45
CA VAL A 680 -4.86 -3.94 -36.76
C VAL A 680 -6.04 -4.22 -37.68
N ALA A 681 -5.97 -3.76 -38.94
CA ALA A 681 -7.06 -3.88 -39.91
C ALA A 681 -7.66 -5.29 -40.02
N PRO A 682 -6.88 -6.39 -40.00
CA PRO A 682 -7.44 -7.74 -40.10
C PRO A 682 -8.33 -8.17 -38.93
N THR A 683 -8.19 -7.56 -37.74
CA THR A 683 -8.84 -8.04 -36.50
C THR A 683 -9.73 -7.02 -35.81
N VAL A 684 -9.63 -5.74 -36.17
CA VAL A 684 -10.37 -4.66 -35.50
C VAL A 684 -11.86 -4.73 -35.83
N ARG A 685 -12.70 -4.63 -34.79
CA ARG A 685 -14.16 -4.68 -34.85
C ARG A 685 -14.81 -3.35 -34.50
N THR A 686 -14.22 -2.61 -33.58
CA THR A 686 -14.65 -1.26 -33.24
C THR A 686 -13.48 -0.29 -33.35
N LEU A 687 -13.68 0.79 -34.10
CA LEU A 687 -12.66 1.81 -34.32
C LEU A 687 -13.25 3.20 -34.07
N THR A 688 -12.64 3.94 -33.16
CA THR A 688 -12.92 5.36 -32.95
C THR A 688 -11.65 6.14 -33.20
N THR A 689 -11.68 7.12 -34.09
CA THR A 689 -10.52 7.98 -34.38
C THR A 689 -10.87 9.47 -34.32
N HIS A 690 -9.96 10.27 -33.78
CA HIS A 690 -10.02 11.74 -33.75
C HIS A 690 -8.74 12.36 -34.36
N GLY A 691 -8.88 13.14 -35.43
CA GLY A 691 -7.78 13.81 -36.15
C GLY A 691 -7.75 13.51 -37.67
N PRO A 692 -6.70 13.91 -38.42
CA PRO A 692 -6.59 13.71 -39.88
C PRO A 692 -6.32 12.24 -40.22
N SER A 693 -7.35 11.40 -40.07
CA SER A 693 -7.28 9.94 -40.19
C SER A 693 -8.09 9.39 -41.36
N CYS A 694 -9.00 10.18 -41.93
CA CYS A 694 -9.99 9.72 -42.91
C CYS A 694 -9.32 9.14 -44.17
N SER A 695 -8.32 9.83 -44.69
CA SER A 695 -7.59 9.39 -45.89
C SER A 695 -6.87 8.04 -45.70
N TYR A 696 -6.39 7.72 -44.50
CA TYR A 696 -5.65 6.49 -44.21
C TYR A 696 -6.57 5.28 -44.01
N LEU A 697 -7.74 5.50 -43.41
CA LEU A 697 -8.78 4.48 -43.34
C LEU A 697 -9.18 4.02 -44.74
N LEU A 698 -9.23 4.96 -45.69
CA LEU A 698 -9.56 4.68 -47.09
C LEU A 698 -8.42 3.98 -47.87
N LYS A 699 -7.24 3.77 -47.28
CA LYS A 699 -6.12 3.01 -47.91
C LYS A 699 -6.07 1.54 -47.51
N SER A 700 -6.77 1.12 -46.45
CA SER A 700 -6.69 -0.24 -45.89
C SER A 700 -8.04 -0.96 -45.95
N LYS A 701 -8.03 -2.30 -46.04
CA LYS A 701 -9.24 -3.13 -45.97
C LYS A 701 -9.51 -3.57 -44.54
N PHE A 702 -10.72 -3.33 -44.05
CA PHE A 702 -11.13 -3.64 -42.69
C PHE A 702 -12.20 -4.74 -42.69
N PRO A 703 -11.80 -6.01 -42.84
CA PRO A 703 -12.72 -7.13 -43.05
C PRO A 703 -13.57 -7.48 -41.82
N GLU A 704 -13.19 -7.09 -40.60
CA GLU A 704 -13.94 -7.43 -39.38
C GLU A 704 -14.62 -6.21 -38.74
N LEU A 705 -14.47 -5.01 -39.33
CA LEU A 705 -14.93 -3.77 -38.72
C LEU A 705 -16.46 -3.68 -38.73
N GLU A 706 -17.07 -3.63 -37.55
CA GLU A 706 -18.52 -3.57 -37.36
C GLU A 706 -19.02 -2.16 -36.99
N GLU A 707 -18.18 -1.36 -36.33
CA GLU A 707 -18.53 -0.03 -35.82
C GLU A 707 -17.37 0.96 -35.99
N LEU A 708 -17.67 2.11 -36.62
CA LEU A 708 -16.70 3.16 -36.94
C LEU A 708 -17.21 4.52 -36.49
N THR A 709 -16.41 5.22 -35.68
CA THR A 709 -16.64 6.60 -35.28
C THR A 709 -15.47 7.48 -35.71
N ILE A 710 -15.76 8.59 -36.38
CA ILE A 710 -14.77 9.54 -36.90
C ILE A 710 -15.09 10.94 -36.38
N LEU A 711 -14.10 11.56 -35.75
CA LEU A 711 -14.18 12.88 -35.14
C LEU A 711 -13.11 13.85 -35.70
N GLY A 712 -13.48 15.11 -35.92
CA GLY A 712 -12.54 16.19 -36.28
C GLY A 712 -12.84 16.83 -37.63
N PHE A 713 -11.89 17.58 -38.21
CA PHE A 713 -11.96 18.09 -39.58
C PHE A 713 -10.73 17.58 -40.33
N ASP A 714 -10.89 17.05 -41.54
CA ASP A 714 -9.76 16.68 -42.40
C ASP A 714 -9.42 17.85 -43.34
N VAL A 715 -8.34 18.57 -43.04
CA VAL A 715 -7.95 19.79 -43.77
C VAL A 715 -7.23 19.46 -45.10
N ASP A 716 -6.72 18.23 -45.27
CA ASP A 716 -5.87 17.85 -46.42
C ASP A 716 -6.63 17.17 -47.57
N LEU A 717 -7.87 16.74 -47.37
CA LEU A 717 -8.61 15.95 -48.36
C LEU A 717 -9.28 16.76 -49.49
N GLN A 718 -9.16 18.10 -49.49
CA GLN A 718 -9.80 18.91 -50.54
C GLN A 718 -9.19 18.76 -51.95
N ARG A 719 -8.12 17.98 -52.18
CA ARG A 719 -7.48 17.86 -53.52
C ARG A 719 -6.90 16.50 -53.91
N GLN A 720 -7.37 15.38 -53.39
CA GLN A 720 -7.08 14.07 -54.01
C GLN A 720 -8.37 13.30 -54.28
N THR A 721 -8.75 13.27 -55.57
CA THR A 721 -9.82 12.44 -56.09
C THR A 721 -9.46 10.96 -55.85
N LEU A 722 -9.95 10.36 -54.77
CA LEU A 722 -9.84 8.92 -54.52
C LEU A 722 -10.73 8.18 -55.53
N LEU A 723 -10.18 7.95 -56.73
CA LEU A 723 -10.78 7.27 -57.89
C LEU A 723 -10.86 5.73 -57.71
N THR A 724 -11.16 5.23 -56.50
CA THR A 724 -11.29 3.79 -56.25
C THR A 724 -12.68 3.43 -55.77
N THR A 725 -13.41 2.68 -56.60
CA THR A 725 -14.74 2.10 -56.33
C THR A 725 -14.66 0.71 -55.70
N ASP A 726 -13.65 0.44 -54.86
CA ASP A 726 -13.56 -0.87 -54.17
C ASP A 726 -14.65 -0.97 -53.09
N LEU A 727 -15.76 -1.60 -53.46
CA LEU A 727 -16.94 -1.84 -52.61
C LEU A 727 -16.66 -2.87 -51.48
N THR A 728 -15.46 -3.45 -51.40
CA THR A 728 -15.10 -4.50 -50.41
C THR A 728 -14.30 -3.98 -49.21
N GLN A 729 -14.20 -2.67 -49.03
CA GLN A 729 -13.34 -2.07 -48.01
C GLN A 729 -13.87 -2.21 -46.58
N PHE A 730 -15.19 -2.10 -46.40
CA PHE A 730 -15.86 -2.21 -45.09
C PHE A 730 -17.05 -3.20 -45.17
N PRO A 731 -16.81 -4.48 -45.43
CA PRO A 731 -17.87 -5.44 -45.80
C PRO A 731 -18.86 -5.73 -44.67
N PHE A 732 -18.46 -5.57 -43.40
CA PHE A 732 -19.31 -5.84 -42.22
C PHE A 732 -19.66 -4.60 -41.39
N LEU A 733 -19.35 -3.41 -41.89
CA LEU A 733 -19.61 -2.18 -41.14
C LEU A 733 -21.13 -1.95 -41.00
N LYS A 734 -21.63 -2.05 -39.78
CA LYS A 734 -23.07 -1.94 -39.45
C LYS A 734 -23.43 -0.57 -38.90
N ARG A 735 -22.49 0.10 -38.24
CA ARG A 735 -22.70 1.36 -37.51
C ARG A 735 -21.65 2.39 -37.89
N LEU A 736 -22.08 3.54 -38.38
CA LEU A 736 -21.20 4.64 -38.79
C LEU A 736 -21.60 5.94 -38.08
N HIS A 737 -20.68 6.53 -37.32
CA HIS A 737 -20.86 7.82 -36.65
C HIS A 737 -19.85 8.84 -37.19
N LEU A 738 -20.34 9.87 -37.87
CA LEU A 738 -19.55 10.99 -38.38
C LEU A 738 -19.79 12.22 -37.51
N VAL A 739 -18.72 12.77 -36.93
CA VAL A 739 -18.79 13.96 -36.09
C VAL A 739 -17.95 15.06 -36.71
N ASN A 740 -18.61 16.14 -37.14
CA ASN A 740 -18.00 17.26 -37.87
C ASN A 740 -17.28 16.87 -39.18
N ASN A 741 -17.56 15.67 -39.72
CA ASN A 741 -16.98 15.10 -40.96
C ASN A 741 -18.07 14.71 -41.97
N SER A 742 -19.14 15.51 -42.08
CA SER A 742 -20.30 15.15 -42.91
C SER A 742 -20.01 15.14 -44.42
N GLU A 743 -18.95 15.82 -44.84
CA GLU A 743 -18.44 15.89 -46.21
C GLU A 743 -17.95 14.53 -46.75
N HIS A 744 -17.48 13.64 -45.87
CA HIS A 744 -17.01 12.29 -46.23
C HIS A 744 -18.13 11.24 -46.26
N PHE A 745 -19.38 11.66 -46.03
CA PHE A 745 -20.52 10.74 -45.95
C PHE A 745 -20.61 9.79 -47.14
N ILE A 746 -20.55 10.33 -48.37
CA ILE A 746 -20.69 9.55 -49.61
C ILE A 746 -19.58 8.49 -49.72
N GLU A 747 -18.35 8.84 -49.35
CA GLU A 747 -17.19 7.96 -49.47
C GLU A 747 -17.31 6.70 -48.61
N PHE A 748 -17.82 6.82 -47.39
CA PHE A 748 -18.00 5.69 -46.49
C PHE A 748 -19.22 4.84 -46.85
N VAL A 749 -20.35 5.44 -47.18
CA VAL A 749 -21.58 4.68 -47.45
C VAL A 749 -21.53 3.88 -48.75
N GLN A 750 -20.75 4.32 -49.75
CA GLN A 750 -20.52 3.53 -50.96
C GLN A 750 -19.71 2.25 -50.67
N ARG A 751 -18.79 2.32 -49.70
CA ARG A 751 -17.84 1.24 -49.40
C ARG A 751 -18.30 0.28 -48.29
N ALA A 752 -19.49 0.53 -47.75
CA ALA A 752 -20.05 -0.17 -46.60
C ALA A 752 -21.53 -0.55 -46.84
N PRO A 753 -21.80 -1.63 -47.60
CA PRO A 753 -23.15 -1.99 -48.02
C PRO A 753 -24.06 -2.48 -46.87
N GLN A 754 -23.48 -2.87 -45.73
CA GLN A 754 -24.19 -3.46 -44.58
C GLN A 754 -24.56 -2.45 -43.48
N ILE A 755 -24.43 -1.15 -43.75
CA ILE A 755 -24.78 -0.12 -42.76
C ILE A 755 -26.27 -0.21 -42.40
N THR A 756 -26.54 -0.38 -41.11
CA THR A 756 -27.89 -0.41 -40.53
C THR A 756 -28.19 0.80 -39.65
N HIS A 757 -27.16 1.40 -39.05
CA HIS A 757 -27.28 2.58 -38.20
C HIS A 757 -26.28 3.65 -38.64
N LEU A 758 -26.80 4.86 -38.85
CA LEU A 758 -26.02 6.03 -39.24
C LEU A 758 -26.25 7.14 -38.22
N ARG A 759 -25.18 7.75 -37.71
CA ARG A 759 -25.25 8.96 -36.88
C ARG A 759 -24.38 10.05 -37.48
N ILE A 760 -24.92 11.26 -37.59
CA ILE A 760 -24.20 12.45 -38.03
C ILE A 760 -24.36 13.52 -36.94
N THR A 761 -23.26 13.93 -36.33
CA THR A 761 -23.24 14.97 -35.29
C THR A 761 -22.44 16.18 -35.79
N GLY A 762 -23.00 17.38 -35.65
CA GLY A 762 -22.33 18.62 -36.05
C GLY A 762 -22.28 18.83 -37.57
N LEU A 763 -23.47 19.04 -38.16
CA LEU A 763 -23.69 19.31 -39.58
C LEU A 763 -23.15 20.69 -40.04
N PHE A 764 -21.83 20.82 -40.19
CA PHE A 764 -21.23 22.03 -40.75
C PHE A 764 -21.35 22.08 -42.29
N HIS A 765 -21.06 20.96 -42.98
CA HIS A 765 -21.02 20.85 -44.44
C HIS A 765 -21.65 19.55 -44.95
N LEU A 766 -22.99 19.51 -45.11
CA LEU A 766 -23.67 18.41 -45.81
C LEU A 766 -23.99 18.85 -47.25
N GLY A 767 -23.38 18.20 -48.24
CA GLY A 767 -23.59 18.47 -49.66
C GLY A 767 -24.98 18.02 -50.15
N GLN A 768 -25.37 18.46 -51.35
CA GLN A 768 -26.65 18.06 -51.97
C GLN A 768 -26.67 16.55 -52.27
N ASP A 769 -25.56 15.99 -52.76
CA ASP A 769 -25.42 14.56 -53.06
C ASP A 769 -25.69 13.68 -51.83
N ALA A 770 -25.28 14.13 -50.64
CA ALA A 770 -25.55 13.45 -49.38
C ALA A 770 -27.04 13.50 -49.00
N LEU A 771 -27.71 14.63 -49.23
CA LEU A 771 -29.16 14.75 -49.03
C LEU A 771 -29.95 13.88 -50.01
N ASP A 772 -29.49 13.78 -51.25
CA ASP A 772 -30.12 12.95 -52.28
C ASP A 772 -29.92 11.46 -51.96
N ALA A 773 -28.73 11.05 -51.53
CA ALA A 773 -28.45 9.69 -51.07
C ALA A 773 -29.29 9.30 -49.84
N LEU A 774 -29.49 10.23 -48.89
CA LEU A 774 -30.42 10.03 -47.76
C LEU A 774 -31.89 9.94 -48.22
N SER A 775 -32.28 10.74 -49.21
CA SER A 775 -33.62 10.71 -49.81
C SER A 775 -33.89 9.34 -50.45
N ILE A 776 -32.94 8.82 -51.24
CA ILE A 776 -32.99 7.48 -51.85
C ILE A 776 -33.09 6.40 -50.77
N ALA A 777 -32.22 6.43 -49.74
CA ALA A 777 -32.20 5.44 -48.66
C ALA A 777 -33.50 5.41 -47.82
N LEU A 778 -34.23 6.53 -47.77
CA LEU A 778 -35.50 6.67 -47.07
C LEU A 778 -36.73 6.51 -47.97
N HIS A 779 -36.53 6.25 -49.26
CA HIS A 779 -37.60 6.20 -50.29
C HIS A 779 -38.44 7.49 -50.35
N ILE A 780 -37.80 8.64 -50.19
CA ILE A 780 -38.41 9.97 -50.33
C ILE A 780 -37.86 10.63 -51.62
N PRO A 781 -38.68 11.26 -52.47
CA PRO A 781 -38.19 11.97 -53.65
C PRO A 781 -37.21 13.11 -53.30
N PRO A 782 -36.11 13.33 -54.04
CA PRO A 782 -35.19 14.45 -53.83
C PRO A 782 -35.85 15.81 -54.15
N ASP A 783 -35.28 16.92 -53.65
CA ASP A 783 -35.88 18.27 -53.73
C ASP A 783 -35.80 18.90 -55.14
N GLN A 784 -34.94 18.41 -56.05
CA GLN A 784 -34.80 18.90 -57.42
C GLN A 784 -34.95 17.75 -58.42
N ALA A 785 -35.72 17.97 -59.50
CA ALA A 785 -35.91 17.03 -60.59
C ALA A 785 -34.74 17.05 -61.61
N ALA A 786 -33.50 16.99 -61.13
CA ALA A 786 -32.34 16.78 -61.99
C ALA A 786 -32.02 15.28 -62.08
N ALA A 787 -31.59 14.82 -63.26
CA ALA A 787 -31.28 13.41 -63.52
C ALA A 787 -30.28 12.86 -62.49
N PRO A 788 -30.52 11.66 -61.92
CA PRO A 788 -29.60 11.09 -60.93
C PRO A 788 -28.29 10.72 -61.62
N ILE A 789 -27.19 11.37 -61.22
CA ILE A 789 -25.82 10.90 -61.52
C ILE A 789 -25.48 9.69 -60.62
N THR A 790 -26.37 9.32 -59.70
CA THR A 790 -26.09 8.46 -58.54
C THR A 790 -26.77 7.09 -58.64
N PRO A 791 -26.09 5.98 -58.23
CA PRO A 791 -26.66 4.63 -58.23
C PRO A 791 -27.96 4.48 -57.40
N PRO A 792 -28.89 3.57 -57.77
CA PRO A 792 -30.25 3.54 -57.23
C PRO A 792 -30.40 3.00 -55.78
N ASN A 793 -29.37 2.40 -55.18
CA ASN A 793 -29.49 1.67 -53.91
C ASN A 793 -28.44 2.09 -52.87
N TYR A 794 -28.52 3.33 -52.37
CA TYR A 794 -27.74 3.75 -51.21
C TYR A 794 -28.33 3.20 -49.91
N LEU A 795 -27.48 2.61 -49.06
CA LEU A 795 -27.83 2.13 -47.72
C LEU A 795 -29.08 1.20 -47.69
N PRO A 796 -29.08 0.09 -48.45
CA PRO A 796 -30.26 -0.77 -48.59
C PRO A 796 -30.74 -1.40 -47.28
N GLN A 797 -29.85 -1.53 -46.29
CA GLN A 797 -30.13 -2.15 -44.99
C GLN A 797 -30.42 -1.13 -43.87
N ILE A 798 -30.60 0.16 -44.21
CA ILE A 798 -30.74 1.21 -43.20
C ILE A 798 -31.97 0.99 -42.32
N LYS A 799 -31.73 0.92 -41.01
CA LYS A 799 -32.76 0.79 -39.96
C LYS A 799 -32.96 2.10 -39.23
N ARG A 800 -31.89 2.86 -39.01
CA ARG A 800 -31.92 4.09 -38.22
C ARG A 800 -30.89 5.11 -38.67
N ILE A 801 -31.32 6.37 -38.74
CA ILE A 801 -30.50 7.53 -39.02
C ILE A 801 -30.72 8.52 -37.88
N ILE A 802 -29.65 8.97 -37.24
CA ILE A 802 -29.67 9.98 -36.19
C ILE A 802 -28.89 11.19 -36.69
N ILE A 803 -29.52 12.35 -36.69
CA ILE A 803 -28.89 13.59 -37.15
C ILE A 803 -28.99 14.63 -36.05
N GLU A 804 -27.84 15.17 -35.67
CA GLU A 804 -27.72 16.21 -34.66
C GLU A 804 -27.16 17.48 -35.32
N PRO A 805 -27.99 18.53 -35.49
CA PRO A 805 -27.57 19.78 -36.11
C PRO A 805 -26.61 20.57 -35.21
N PRO A 806 -25.79 21.49 -35.77
CA PRO A 806 -24.90 22.33 -34.98
C PRO A 806 -25.71 23.30 -34.09
N THR A 807 -25.09 23.74 -32.99
CA THR A 807 -25.69 24.67 -32.02
C THR A 807 -25.72 26.12 -32.50
N SER A 808 -24.97 26.48 -33.55
CA SER A 808 -24.95 27.82 -34.15
C SER A 808 -25.28 27.78 -35.65
N PHE A 809 -26.27 28.57 -36.08
CA PHE A 809 -26.63 28.74 -37.50
C PHE A 809 -25.93 29.96 -38.07
N VAL A 810 -25.11 29.81 -39.11
CA VAL A 810 -24.23 30.91 -39.57
C VAL A 810 -24.58 31.45 -40.97
N ASN A 811 -25.45 30.81 -41.78
CA ASN A 811 -25.84 31.38 -43.09
C ASN A 811 -27.17 30.88 -43.69
N SER A 812 -27.61 31.50 -44.80
CA SER A 812 -28.83 31.17 -45.57
C SER A 812 -28.80 29.80 -46.26
N SER A 813 -27.62 29.20 -46.46
CA SER A 813 -27.47 27.84 -46.99
C SER A 813 -27.82 26.77 -45.95
N HIS A 814 -27.53 27.01 -44.66
CA HIS A 814 -27.95 26.13 -43.56
C HIS A 814 -29.47 26.06 -43.43
N PHE A 815 -30.19 27.18 -43.62
CA PHE A 815 -31.65 27.21 -43.54
C PHE A 815 -32.32 26.32 -44.61
N ARG A 816 -31.80 26.36 -45.85
CA ARG A 816 -32.27 25.48 -46.94
C ARG A 816 -32.02 24.00 -46.62
N ARG A 817 -30.82 23.64 -46.15
CA ARG A 817 -30.48 22.26 -45.76
C ARG A 817 -31.34 21.75 -44.61
N MET A 818 -31.61 22.59 -43.61
CA MET A 818 -32.50 22.23 -42.50
C MET A 818 -33.95 22.00 -42.95
N LYS A 819 -34.43 22.73 -43.97
CA LYS A 819 -35.74 22.48 -44.57
C LYS A 819 -35.81 21.09 -45.20
N SER A 820 -34.79 20.70 -45.98
CA SER A 820 -34.68 19.36 -46.57
C SER A 820 -34.58 18.26 -45.50
N LEU A 821 -33.74 18.45 -44.47
CA LEU A 821 -33.62 17.47 -43.37
C LEU A 821 -34.92 17.31 -42.57
N ARG A 822 -35.66 18.40 -42.32
CA ARG A 822 -36.98 18.33 -41.67
C ARG A 822 -38.00 17.57 -42.52
N ARG A 823 -37.93 17.68 -43.85
CA ARG A 823 -38.74 16.89 -44.77
C ARG A 823 -38.39 15.40 -44.67
N LEU A 824 -37.11 15.06 -44.69
CA LEU A 824 -36.64 13.67 -44.54
C LEU A 824 -36.97 13.06 -43.16
N ALA A 825 -36.96 13.88 -42.11
CA ALA A 825 -37.30 13.48 -40.74
C ALA A 825 -38.78 13.08 -40.56
N GLN A 826 -39.63 13.24 -41.57
CA GLN A 826 -40.99 12.68 -41.57
C GLN A 826 -40.96 11.14 -41.65
N ASN A 827 -39.86 10.54 -42.14
CA ASN A 827 -39.66 9.10 -42.11
C ASN A 827 -39.23 8.65 -40.70
N LYS A 828 -39.91 7.65 -40.14
CA LYS A 828 -39.64 7.08 -38.81
C LYS A 828 -38.21 6.53 -38.64
N LYS A 829 -37.50 6.22 -39.73
CA LYS A 829 -36.10 5.79 -39.70
C LYS A 829 -35.14 6.94 -39.38
N LEU A 830 -35.49 8.21 -39.65
CA LEU A 830 -34.64 9.37 -39.40
C LEU A 830 -35.11 10.13 -38.16
N THR A 831 -34.23 10.31 -37.20
CA THR A 831 -34.46 11.14 -36.02
C THR A 831 -33.54 12.37 -36.08
N LEU A 832 -34.15 13.54 -36.17
CA LEU A 832 -33.46 14.82 -36.05
C LEU A 832 -33.49 15.26 -34.58
N ILE A 833 -32.34 15.24 -33.91
CA ILE A 833 -32.20 15.63 -32.50
C ILE A 833 -32.37 17.15 -32.40
N ARG A 834 -33.11 17.60 -31.37
CA ARG A 834 -33.20 19.04 -31.06
C ARG A 834 -31.92 19.46 -30.33
N PRO A 835 -31.23 20.52 -30.76
CA PRO A 835 -30.10 21.06 -30.02
C PRO A 835 -30.61 21.55 -28.66
N ASP A 836 -29.93 21.15 -27.58
CA ASP A 836 -30.27 21.58 -26.23
C ASP A 836 -29.90 23.07 -26.06
N ILE A 837 -30.91 23.91 -25.87
CA ILE A 837 -30.76 25.38 -25.84
C ILE A 837 -30.11 25.81 -24.50
N GLU A 838 -30.18 24.99 -23.45
CA GLU A 838 -29.58 25.31 -22.14
C GLU A 838 -28.06 25.09 -22.09
N THR A 839 -27.49 24.32 -23.02
CA THR A 839 -26.05 24.07 -23.11
C THR A 839 -25.45 24.70 -24.37
N THR A 840 -25.19 26.00 -24.35
CA THR A 840 -24.51 26.75 -25.42
C THR A 840 -23.05 26.32 -25.69
N LEU A 841 -22.56 25.19 -25.14
CA LEU A 841 -21.13 24.93 -24.97
C LEU A 841 -20.61 23.48 -25.16
N ALA A 842 -21.38 22.53 -25.68
CA ALA A 842 -20.86 21.17 -25.88
C ALA A 842 -20.97 20.70 -27.35
N SER A 843 -19.94 20.96 -28.14
CA SER A 843 -19.63 20.12 -29.29
C SER A 843 -19.21 18.73 -28.79
N TYR A 844 -19.64 17.66 -29.47
CA TYR A 844 -19.26 16.29 -29.15
C TYR A 844 -17.72 16.14 -29.16
N THR A 845 -17.13 15.80 -28.02
CA THR A 845 -15.68 15.79 -27.82
C THR A 845 -15.08 14.39 -27.96
N TRP A 846 -13.75 14.29 -28.07
CA TRP A 846 -13.06 12.99 -28.02
C TRP A 846 -13.27 12.26 -26.68
N SER A 847 -13.51 12.99 -25.59
CA SER A 847 -13.83 12.39 -24.29
C SER A 847 -15.20 11.70 -24.33
N ASP A 848 -16.19 12.34 -24.96
CA ASP A 848 -17.51 11.74 -25.19
C ASP A 848 -17.38 10.50 -26.08
N ALA A 849 -16.58 10.59 -27.14
CA ALA A 849 -16.28 9.48 -28.03
C ALA A 849 -15.60 8.29 -27.31
N LYS A 850 -14.68 8.54 -26.35
CA LYS A 850 -14.05 7.49 -25.56
C LYS A 850 -15.06 6.79 -24.64
N CYS A 851 -15.89 7.56 -23.96
CA CYS A 851 -16.96 7.03 -23.10
C CYS A 851 -17.94 6.17 -23.90
N ASP A 852 -18.40 6.67 -25.05
CA ASP A 852 -19.30 5.92 -25.93
C ASP A 852 -18.64 4.64 -26.45
N TRP A 853 -17.38 4.72 -26.88
CA TRP A 853 -16.61 3.55 -27.33
C TRP A 853 -16.51 2.48 -26.24
N LEU A 854 -16.16 2.84 -25.00
CA LEU A 854 -16.13 1.91 -23.86
C LEU A 854 -17.50 1.28 -23.60
N TRP A 855 -18.57 2.08 -23.58
CA TRP A 855 -19.92 1.56 -23.42
C TRP A 855 -20.33 0.58 -24.53
N ARG A 856 -19.88 0.82 -25.77
CA ARG A 856 -20.17 -0.08 -26.89
C ARG A 856 -19.43 -1.40 -26.76
N ILE A 857 -18.17 -1.38 -26.31
CA ILE A 857 -17.40 -2.59 -26.02
C ILE A 857 -18.08 -3.43 -24.93
N GLU A 858 -18.62 -2.79 -23.89
CA GLU A 858 -19.41 -3.43 -22.82
C GLU A 858 -20.81 -3.91 -23.27
N GLY A 859 -21.20 -3.70 -24.54
CA GLY A 859 -22.51 -4.09 -25.07
C GLY A 859 -23.66 -3.12 -24.76
N ARG A 860 -23.40 -1.96 -24.15
CA ARG A 860 -24.38 -0.88 -23.93
C ARG A 860 -24.64 -0.11 -25.22
N LYS A 861 -25.61 0.82 -25.23
CA LYS A 861 -26.04 1.54 -26.44
C LYS A 861 -25.09 2.67 -26.89
N GLY A 862 -24.22 3.22 -26.05
CA GLY A 862 -23.33 4.34 -26.42
C GLY A 862 -24.09 5.54 -27.00
N CYS A 863 -23.49 6.14 -28.03
CA CYS A 863 -24.07 7.23 -28.83
C CYS A 863 -25.32 6.82 -29.63
N TRP A 864 -25.79 5.57 -29.57
CA TRP A 864 -27.02 5.15 -30.26
C TRP A 864 -28.26 5.26 -29.36
N ARG A 865 -28.11 5.69 -28.11
CA ARG A 865 -29.20 5.96 -27.16
C ARG A 865 -29.90 7.27 -27.51
N LEU A 866 -31.24 7.24 -27.55
CA LEU A 866 -32.08 8.45 -27.52
C LEU A 866 -33.03 8.32 -26.31
N ASP A 867 -33.35 9.42 -25.64
CA ASP A 867 -34.39 9.42 -24.60
C ASP A 867 -35.82 9.41 -25.21
N ARG A 868 -36.86 9.28 -24.37
CA ARG A 868 -38.27 9.25 -24.81
C ARG A 868 -38.75 10.56 -25.47
N LEU A 869 -37.98 11.64 -25.37
CA LEU A 869 -38.30 12.97 -25.89
C LEU A 869 -37.49 13.31 -27.16
N GLY A 870 -36.60 12.42 -27.61
CA GLY A 870 -35.73 12.68 -28.76
C GLY A 870 -34.60 13.67 -28.46
N VAL A 871 -34.22 13.82 -27.20
CA VAL A 871 -33.12 14.67 -26.73
C VAL A 871 -31.89 13.80 -26.46
N ASP A 872 -30.71 14.29 -26.87
CA ASP A 872 -29.45 13.67 -26.53
C ASP A 872 -29.03 14.07 -25.12
N ARG A 873 -29.45 13.31 -24.12
CA ARG A 873 -28.88 13.41 -22.77
C ARG A 873 -27.68 12.48 -22.69
N ASN A 874 -26.56 12.91 -23.25
CA ASN A 874 -25.29 12.26 -22.99
C ASN A 874 -24.99 12.37 -21.48
N PRO A 875 -24.77 11.27 -20.73
CA PRO A 875 -24.50 11.38 -19.29
C PRO A 875 -23.25 12.19 -18.94
N SER A 876 -22.36 12.43 -19.91
CA SER A 876 -21.16 13.27 -19.75
C SER A 876 -21.46 14.76 -19.55
N THR A 877 -22.59 15.27 -20.06
CA THR A 877 -22.97 16.68 -19.87
C THR A 877 -23.60 16.93 -18.49
N ALA A 878 -24.19 15.91 -17.87
CA ALA A 878 -24.72 15.98 -16.51
C ALA A 878 -23.62 15.86 -15.42
N ASN A 879 -22.46 15.27 -15.74
CA ASN A 879 -21.38 14.97 -14.80
C ASN A 879 -20.07 15.74 -15.07
N ARG A 880 -20.13 17.04 -15.38
CA ARG A 880 -18.95 17.93 -15.29
C ARG A 880 -18.64 18.36 -13.84
N ARG A 881 -18.71 17.42 -12.89
CA ARG A 881 -18.00 17.50 -11.60
C ARG A 881 -16.92 16.41 -11.62
N SER A 882 -15.70 16.77 -11.27
CA SER A 882 -14.50 15.93 -11.37
C SER A 882 -14.68 14.56 -10.69
N PRO A 883 -14.06 13.49 -11.20
CA PRO A 883 -13.95 12.19 -10.52
C PRO A 883 -12.88 12.21 -9.41
N HIS A 884 -12.83 13.29 -8.63
CA HIS A 884 -11.96 13.43 -7.47
C HIS A 884 -12.72 13.55 -6.14
N ASP A 885 -14.05 13.44 -6.17
CA ASP A 885 -14.86 13.32 -4.96
C ASP A 885 -15.78 12.10 -5.07
N SER A 886 -15.20 10.91 -4.93
CA SER A 886 -15.89 9.69 -4.48
C SER A 886 -14.87 8.66 -4.02
#